data_AF-A0AA88P9T9-F1
#
_entry.id   AF-A0AA88P9T9-F1
#
_cell.length_a   1.000
_cell.length_b   1.000
_cell.length_c   1.000
_cell.angle_alpha   90.00
_cell.angle_beta   90.00
_cell.angle_gamma   90.00
#
_symmetry.space_group_name_H-M   'P 1'
#
loop_
_entity.id
_entity.type
_entity.pdbx_description
1 polymer ?
#
loop_
_entity_poly.entity_id
_entity_poly.type
_entity_poly.pdbx_seq_one_letter_code
_entity_poly.pdbx_strand_id
1 'polypeptide(L)'
;MGQIAIFLLHTHLLLGVGSSLVIQSMPWRVPCPHQCVCQIKPWYSPQSVYREAPTVDCNDLLLIQLPTSLPQETQTLRLQSNLISSVDQSELQGLVNLTELDLSHNSFTSTRNLRITDLPALLSLHMEENQLRHLPEAAFFGLPSLQELYLNHNRLRSISPGAFKGLDKLLRLHLNSNRLVVIDRRWFHALPQLEVLMIGGNPVDTIQDLNFKPLSSLRSLVLAGMGLREISERALEGLQNLESISFYDNHLIKVPKEALQKLPGLKFLDLNKNPIQLVQRGDFRNMLHLKELGLNNMEELISIEHSAMENLPELTKLEITNNPRLSYIHPQAFQKLSSMESLMLNSNALSALHSQTVRSLPSLQEISLHTNPIRCDCLIRWVGADNDKPVRFIEPQSTFCSEPPELKARRVKEVSFREMADSCLPLIAPSTFPSYTEVKHGDNVALHCRALAEPEPSIYWVIPQGVRLTPSSSYGRYQVLTEGTLEIFGVTAEEAGFYTCVAQNLVGADTRSLTLQVEGGDLVRARTQKTEDSFEVQDVKERTKEVSMPDSLPDLTPAVLLAVSALLLLFAARACHGGASFGWKDHMLELEKPHTTILTQEAKAFIASPIPVKYLNQQDPDKVLSDGRGKDGRNTSPGQDARRLTKEAC
;
A
#
# COMPACT_ATOMS: atom_id res chain seq x y z
N MET A 1 12.07 -10.82 -18.52
CA MET A 1 12.87 -11.97 -18.04
C MET A 1 13.32 -11.79 -16.59
N GLY A 2 12.57 -11.06 -15.75
CA GLY A 2 13.00 -10.65 -14.39
C GLY A 2 12.03 -11.00 -13.26
N GLN A 3 10.97 -11.77 -13.54
CA GLN A 3 9.97 -12.16 -12.53
C GLN A 3 10.19 -13.58 -11.94
N ILE A 4 11.36 -14.20 -12.17
CA ILE A 4 11.64 -15.57 -11.68
C ILE A 4 12.56 -15.60 -10.46
N ALA A 5 13.28 -14.51 -10.12
CA ALA A 5 14.31 -14.58 -9.08
C ALA A 5 13.85 -14.19 -7.66
N ILE A 6 12.72 -13.49 -7.49
CA ILE A 6 12.29 -12.98 -6.17
C ILE A 6 11.21 -13.86 -5.51
N PHE A 7 10.60 -14.80 -6.25
CA PHE A 7 9.62 -15.75 -5.70
C PHE A 7 10.23 -17.03 -5.10
N LEU A 8 11.55 -17.23 -5.21
CA LEU A 8 12.21 -18.49 -4.83
C LEU A 8 12.71 -18.55 -3.38
N LEU A 9 12.54 -17.51 -2.55
CA LEU A 9 13.07 -17.51 -1.19
C LEU A 9 12.05 -17.80 -0.06
N HIS A 10 10.76 -18.06 -0.34
CA HIS A 10 9.74 -18.22 0.72
C HIS A 10 8.75 -19.40 0.56
N THR A 11 8.94 -20.33 -0.40
CA THR A 11 7.98 -21.45 -0.63
C THR A 11 8.65 -22.83 -0.71
N HIS A 12 9.60 -23.12 0.18
CA HIS A 12 10.06 -24.49 0.44
C HIS A 12 9.93 -24.86 1.92
N LEU A 13 8.71 -24.82 2.42
CA LEU A 13 8.30 -25.69 3.52
C LEU A 13 6.97 -26.35 3.13
N LEU A 14 6.99 -27.69 3.06
CA LEU A 14 5.88 -28.64 2.91
C LEU A 14 5.63 -29.23 1.50
N LEU A 15 6.33 -30.37 1.30
CA LEU A 15 5.90 -31.64 0.68
C LEU A 15 5.85 -31.77 -0.87
N GLY A 16 6.88 -32.44 -1.42
CA GLY A 16 6.82 -33.10 -2.72
C GLY A 16 8.19 -33.50 -3.26
N VAL A 17 8.56 -34.78 -3.17
CA VAL A 17 9.86 -35.38 -3.50
C VAL A 17 10.09 -35.49 -5.02
N GLY A 18 11.32 -35.20 -5.49
CA GLY A 18 11.89 -35.60 -6.79
C GLY A 18 11.81 -34.51 -7.87
N SER A 19 12.89 -33.91 -8.37
CA SER A 19 14.20 -34.45 -8.71
C SER A 19 15.23 -33.31 -8.68
N SER A 20 16.25 -33.45 -7.84
CA SER A 20 17.41 -32.57 -7.89
C SER A 20 18.11 -32.80 -9.22
N LEU A 21 18.17 -31.79 -10.09
CA LEU A 21 19.20 -31.71 -11.12
C LEU A 21 20.54 -31.65 -10.37
N VAL A 22 21.11 -32.81 -10.10
CA VAL A 22 22.48 -32.93 -9.59
C VAL A 22 23.37 -32.46 -10.73
N ILE A 23 23.76 -31.19 -10.70
CA ILE A 23 24.83 -30.68 -11.55
C ILE A 23 26.08 -31.44 -11.08
N GLN A 24 26.51 -32.42 -11.88
CA GLN A 24 27.64 -33.26 -11.55
C GLN A 24 28.92 -32.43 -11.58
N SER A 25 29.46 -32.10 -10.40
CA SER A 25 30.81 -31.56 -10.28
C SER A 25 31.81 -32.63 -10.67
N MET A 26 32.66 -32.34 -11.66
CA MET A 26 33.68 -33.28 -12.12
C MET A 26 34.94 -33.18 -11.24
N PRO A 27 35.50 -34.30 -10.76
CA PRO A 27 36.71 -34.27 -9.94
C PRO A 27 37.90 -33.75 -10.75
N TRP A 28 38.53 -32.68 -10.27
CA TRP A 28 39.70 -32.08 -10.90
C TRP A 28 40.96 -32.75 -10.34
N ARG A 29 41.62 -33.60 -11.15
CA ARG A 29 42.77 -34.42 -10.71
C ARG A 29 44.06 -33.60 -10.70
N VAL A 30 44.23 -32.76 -9.69
CA VAL A 30 45.44 -31.96 -9.42
C VAL A 30 45.88 -32.12 -7.96
N PRO A 31 47.15 -31.82 -7.62
CA PRO A 31 47.58 -31.73 -6.22
C PRO A 31 46.75 -30.66 -5.49
N CYS A 32 45.82 -31.09 -4.66
CA CYS A 32 44.91 -30.22 -3.91
C CYS A 32 45.40 -30.06 -2.46
N PRO A 33 45.28 -28.86 -1.84
CA PRO A 33 45.55 -28.73 -0.42
C PRO A 33 44.70 -29.70 0.41
N HIS A 34 45.30 -30.36 1.39
CA HIS A 34 44.68 -31.50 2.09
C HIS A 34 43.34 -31.22 2.76
N GLN A 35 43.08 -29.98 3.17
CA GLN A 35 41.83 -29.59 3.83
C GLN A 35 40.78 -29.07 2.85
N CYS A 36 41.16 -28.81 1.60
CA CYS A 36 40.30 -28.21 0.58
C CYS A 36 39.79 -29.25 -0.42
N VAL A 37 38.77 -28.85 -1.18
CA VAL A 37 38.18 -29.66 -2.25
C VAL A 37 38.42 -28.98 -3.60
N CYS A 38 39.13 -29.68 -4.49
CA CYS A 38 39.41 -29.20 -5.85
C CYS A 38 38.51 -29.91 -6.87
N GLN A 39 37.70 -29.14 -7.59
CA GLN A 39 36.73 -29.67 -8.56
C GLN A 39 36.33 -28.63 -9.60
N ILE A 40 35.77 -29.09 -10.71
CA ILE A 40 35.17 -28.20 -11.71
C ILE A 40 33.74 -27.88 -11.25
N LYS A 41 33.44 -26.59 -11.05
CA LYS A 41 32.10 -26.12 -10.69
C LYS A 41 31.51 -25.20 -11.77
N PRO A 42 30.18 -25.11 -11.86
CA PRO A 42 29.51 -24.03 -12.58
C PRO A 42 30.02 -22.67 -12.10
N TRP A 43 30.31 -21.82 -13.06
CA TRP A 43 30.74 -20.45 -12.85
C TRP A 43 30.01 -19.53 -13.83
N TYR A 44 29.59 -18.37 -13.38
CA TYR A 44 28.94 -17.38 -14.24
C TYR A 44 29.85 -16.18 -14.38
N SER A 45 30.07 -15.73 -15.61
CA SER A 45 30.78 -14.46 -15.79
C SER A 45 29.94 -13.30 -15.24
N PRO A 46 30.54 -12.12 -14.99
CA PRO A 46 29.76 -10.93 -14.63
C PRO A 46 28.67 -10.56 -15.65
N GLN A 47 28.73 -11.07 -16.88
CA GLN A 47 27.68 -10.91 -17.89
C GLN A 47 26.60 -12.02 -17.80
N SER A 48 26.57 -12.77 -16.70
CA SER A 48 25.69 -13.90 -16.42
C SER A 48 25.79 -15.05 -17.45
N VAL A 49 26.97 -15.23 -18.05
CA VAL A 49 27.23 -16.32 -19.01
C VAL A 49 27.74 -17.56 -18.27
N TYR A 50 27.03 -18.67 -18.40
CA TYR A 50 27.43 -19.97 -17.83
C TYR A 50 28.75 -20.46 -18.42
N ARG A 51 29.66 -20.90 -17.54
CA ARG A 51 30.88 -21.65 -17.86
C ARG A 51 31.17 -22.66 -16.75
N GLU A 52 32.21 -23.44 -16.95
CA GLU A 52 32.79 -24.34 -15.94
C GLU A 52 34.18 -23.83 -15.57
N ALA A 53 34.50 -23.79 -14.28
CA ALA A 53 35.74 -23.24 -13.77
C ALA A 53 36.44 -24.21 -12.79
N PRO A 54 37.77 -24.41 -12.92
CA PRO A 54 38.56 -25.07 -11.89
C PRO A 54 38.48 -24.31 -10.57
N THR A 55 37.84 -24.93 -9.58
CA THR A 55 37.52 -24.32 -8.29
C THR A 55 38.28 -25.02 -7.17
N VAL A 56 38.96 -24.23 -6.34
CA VAL A 56 39.52 -24.67 -5.06
C VAL A 56 38.60 -24.14 -3.95
N ASP A 57 37.95 -25.06 -3.24
CA ASP A 57 36.98 -24.77 -2.20
C ASP A 57 37.57 -25.09 -0.82
N CYS A 58 37.80 -24.05 -0.02
CA CYS A 58 38.40 -24.09 1.31
C CYS A 58 37.49 -23.41 2.35
N ASN A 59 36.17 -23.48 2.16
CA ASN A 59 35.20 -22.84 3.04
C ASN A 59 35.07 -23.54 4.40
N ASP A 60 34.79 -22.79 5.46
CA ASP A 60 34.44 -23.31 6.80
C ASP A 60 35.53 -24.19 7.45
N LEU A 61 36.81 -23.87 7.22
CA LEU A 61 37.96 -24.67 7.67
C LEU A 61 38.73 -24.05 8.86
N LEU A 62 38.23 -22.93 9.41
CA LEU A 62 38.89 -22.16 10.48
C LEU A 62 40.33 -21.71 10.10
N LEU A 63 40.58 -21.49 8.81
CA LEU A 63 41.88 -21.06 8.30
C LEU A 63 42.22 -19.66 8.81
N ILE A 64 43.44 -19.48 9.28
CA ILE A 64 43.98 -18.15 9.67
C ILE A 64 44.83 -17.51 8.57
N GLN A 65 45.24 -18.31 7.59
CA GLN A 65 46.10 -17.96 6.46
C GLN A 65 45.72 -18.83 5.25
N LEU A 66 46.20 -18.50 4.06
CA LEU A 66 45.92 -19.29 2.87
C LEU A 66 46.57 -20.69 2.95
N PRO A 67 45.93 -21.73 2.39
CA PRO A 67 46.52 -23.06 2.32
C PRO A 67 47.72 -23.07 1.36
N THR A 68 48.77 -23.81 1.72
CA THR A 68 49.95 -23.96 0.87
C THR A 68 49.66 -24.84 -0.35
N SER A 69 50.37 -24.59 -1.46
CA SER A 69 50.33 -25.40 -2.69
C SER A 69 49.00 -25.34 -3.45
N LEU A 70 48.51 -24.14 -3.72
CA LEU A 70 47.35 -23.93 -4.60
C LEU A 70 47.70 -24.31 -6.06
N PRO A 71 46.84 -25.06 -6.77
CA PRO A 71 47.04 -25.38 -8.20
C PRO A 71 47.09 -24.12 -9.09
N GLN A 72 48.00 -24.08 -10.07
CA GLN A 72 48.22 -22.89 -10.91
C GLN A 72 47.05 -22.58 -11.86
N GLU A 73 46.27 -23.58 -12.25
CA GLU A 73 45.11 -23.41 -13.12
C GLU A 73 43.83 -23.05 -12.36
N THR A 74 43.94 -22.73 -11.05
CA THR A 74 42.80 -22.29 -10.24
C THR A 74 42.19 -21.03 -10.83
N GLN A 75 40.90 -21.10 -11.14
CA GLN A 75 40.12 -19.98 -11.66
C GLN A 75 39.21 -19.36 -10.60
N THR A 76 38.69 -20.19 -9.69
CA THR A 76 37.87 -19.74 -8.55
C THR A 76 38.50 -20.24 -7.25
N LEU A 77 38.79 -19.33 -6.33
CA LEU A 77 39.29 -19.65 -4.99
C LEU A 77 38.29 -19.22 -3.94
N ARG A 78 37.74 -20.18 -3.19
CA ARG A 78 36.74 -19.94 -2.14
C ARG A 78 37.34 -20.16 -0.76
N LEU A 79 37.32 -19.12 0.06
CA LEU A 79 37.87 -19.08 1.41
C LEU A 79 36.83 -18.50 2.40
N GLN A 80 35.55 -18.62 2.08
CA GLN A 80 34.44 -18.12 2.88
C GLN A 80 34.45 -18.73 4.29
N SER A 81 33.99 -17.97 5.29
CA SER A 81 33.78 -18.46 6.66
C SER A 81 35.06 -19.01 7.30
N ASN A 82 36.13 -18.24 7.24
CA ASN A 82 37.40 -18.55 7.88
C ASN A 82 37.80 -17.42 8.85
N LEU A 83 39.01 -17.48 9.38
CA LEU A 83 39.58 -16.52 10.32
C LEU A 83 40.74 -15.72 9.69
N ILE A 84 40.78 -15.64 8.35
CA ILE A 84 41.84 -14.97 7.62
C ILE A 84 41.72 -13.46 7.86
N SER A 85 42.85 -12.83 8.17
CA SER A 85 42.91 -11.39 8.46
C SER A 85 43.82 -10.59 7.52
N SER A 86 44.61 -11.28 6.70
CA SER A 86 45.48 -10.72 5.66
C SER A 86 45.74 -11.71 4.54
N VAL A 87 45.96 -11.20 3.32
CA VAL A 87 46.52 -11.94 2.19
C VAL A 87 47.59 -11.08 1.54
N ASP A 88 48.77 -11.67 1.33
CA ASP A 88 49.88 -11.05 0.60
C ASP A 88 50.01 -11.64 -0.82
N GLN A 89 50.47 -10.84 -1.79
CA GLN A 89 50.66 -11.27 -3.20
C GLN A 89 51.48 -12.57 -3.33
N SER A 90 52.45 -12.81 -2.43
CA SER A 90 53.29 -14.01 -2.46
C SER A 90 52.50 -15.31 -2.25
N GLU A 91 51.37 -15.26 -1.54
CA GLU A 91 50.53 -16.43 -1.28
C GLU A 91 49.66 -16.80 -2.51
N LEU A 92 49.41 -15.83 -3.39
CA LEU A 92 48.64 -15.99 -4.63
C LEU A 92 49.55 -16.07 -5.87
N GLN A 93 50.86 -16.19 -5.67
CA GLN A 93 51.84 -16.20 -6.75
C GLN A 93 51.59 -17.39 -7.69
N GLY A 94 51.48 -17.11 -8.99
CA GLY A 94 51.27 -18.13 -10.03
C GLY A 94 49.81 -18.41 -10.38
N LEU A 95 48.83 -17.85 -9.65
CA LEU A 95 47.41 -17.97 -9.95
C LEU A 95 46.96 -16.95 -11.02
N VAL A 96 47.62 -16.97 -12.17
CA VAL A 96 47.42 -15.98 -13.25
C VAL A 96 46.03 -16.02 -13.89
N ASN A 97 45.33 -17.16 -13.75
CA ASN A 97 43.99 -17.39 -14.29
C ASN A 97 42.88 -17.16 -13.26
N LEU A 98 43.20 -16.69 -12.05
CA LEU A 98 42.21 -16.48 -11.00
C LEU A 98 41.23 -15.39 -11.41
N THR A 99 39.97 -15.75 -11.66
CA THR A 99 38.89 -14.83 -12.03
C THR A 99 37.99 -14.46 -10.86
N GLU A 100 37.91 -15.30 -9.84
CA GLU A 100 37.07 -15.07 -8.67
C GLU A 100 37.81 -15.45 -7.39
N LEU A 101 37.80 -14.51 -6.43
CA LEU A 101 38.38 -14.69 -5.11
C LEU A 101 37.32 -14.36 -4.06
N ASP A 102 36.96 -15.38 -3.27
CA ASP A 102 35.96 -15.25 -2.21
C ASP A 102 36.62 -15.27 -0.82
N LEU A 103 36.66 -14.10 -0.19
CA LEU A 103 37.14 -13.85 1.18
C LEU A 103 36.00 -13.39 2.10
N SER A 104 34.75 -13.73 1.76
CA SER A 104 33.57 -13.39 2.55
C SER A 104 33.61 -14.02 3.95
N HIS A 105 32.94 -13.39 4.92
CA HIS A 105 32.81 -13.89 6.30
C HIS A 105 34.17 -14.28 6.92
N ASN A 106 35.12 -13.34 6.89
CA ASN A 106 36.48 -13.48 7.45
C ASN A 106 36.76 -12.35 8.48
N SER A 107 38.04 -12.18 8.86
CA SER A 107 38.46 -11.22 9.90
C SER A 107 39.22 -10.00 9.36
N PHE A 108 38.97 -9.57 8.12
CA PHE A 108 39.62 -8.38 7.55
C PHE A 108 39.14 -7.10 8.23
N THR A 109 40.08 -6.34 8.81
CA THR A 109 39.79 -5.05 9.47
C THR A 109 40.16 -3.83 8.61
N SER A 110 41.04 -4.02 7.63
CA SER A 110 41.48 -2.99 6.68
C SER A 110 41.81 -3.60 5.32
N THR A 111 41.53 -2.87 4.25
CA THR A 111 41.97 -3.26 2.89
C THR A 111 43.48 -3.25 2.73
N ARG A 112 44.23 -2.58 3.63
CA ARG A 112 45.71 -2.65 3.65
C ARG A 112 46.25 -4.05 3.96
N ASN A 113 45.40 -4.91 4.52
CA ASN A 113 45.74 -6.31 4.78
C ASN A 113 45.56 -7.18 3.51
N LEU A 114 44.99 -6.62 2.45
CA LEU A 114 44.93 -7.24 1.12
C LEU A 114 46.05 -6.64 0.27
N ARG A 115 47.26 -7.17 0.39
CA ARG A 115 48.45 -6.65 -0.31
C ARG A 115 48.62 -7.32 -1.67
N ILE A 116 47.59 -7.20 -2.49
CA ILE A 116 47.56 -7.71 -3.86
C ILE A 116 47.92 -6.57 -4.80
N THR A 117 48.97 -6.76 -5.59
CA THR A 117 49.47 -5.75 -6.53
C THR A 117 49.20 -6.14 -7.98
N ASP A 118 49.02 -7.42 -8.28
CA ASP A 118 48.87 -7.89 -9.65
C ASP A 118 48.05 -9.19 -9.72
N LEU A 119 46.76 -9.05 -10.04
CA LEU A 119 45.87 -10.15 -10.46
C LEU A 119 45.06 -9.70 -11.68
N PRO A 120 45.65 -9.80 -12.89
CA PRO A 120 45.11 -9.16 -14.09
C PRO A 120 43.85 -9.85 -14.63
N ALA A 121 43.59 -11.10 -14.22
CA ALA A 121 42.41 -11.86 -14.60
C ALA A 121 41.26 -11.76 -13.57
N LEU A 122 41.48 -11.16 -12.40
CA LEU A 122 40.47 -11.16 -11.33
C LEU A 122 39.29 -10.26 -11.73
N LEU A 123 38.11 -10.86 -11.82
CA LEU A 123 36.86 -10.22 -12.22
C LEU A 123 35.92 -9.98 -11.05
N SER A 124 35.88 -10.90 -10.08
CA SER A 124 35.03 -10.78 -8.88
C SER A 124 35.85 -10.92 -7.60
N LEU A 125 35.61 -10.02 -6.65
CA LEU A 125 36.19 -10.04 -5.32
C LEU A 125 35.08 -9.93 -4.26
N HIS A 126 34.97 -10.97 -3.44
CA HIS A 126 34.03 -11.02 -2.31
C HIS A 126 34.74 -10.71 -1.00
N MET A 127 34.30 -9.67 -0.31
CA MET A 127 34.79 -9.26 1.01
C MET A 127 33.66 -8.84 1.95
N GLU A 128 32.44 -9.30 1.68
CA GLU A 128 31.29 -9.12 2.53
C GLU A 128 31.46 -9.80 3.90
N GLU A 129 30.69 -9.34 4.88
CA GLU A 129 30.69 -9.90 6.25
C GLU A 129 32.07 -9.91 6.94
N ASN A 130 32.90 -8.93 6.60
CA ASN A 130 34.18 -8.67 7.27
C ASN A 130 34.05 -7.52 8.29
N GLN A 131 35.18 -7.01 8.77
CA GLN A 131 35.23 -5.97 9.81
C GLN A 131 35.82 -4.65 9.29
N LEU A 132 35.77 -4.40 7.99
CA LEU A 132 36.34 -3.21 7.36
C LEU A 132 35.68 -1.94 7.89
N ARG A 133 36.48 -0.95 8.30
CA ARG A 133 35.97 0.32 8.88
C ARG A 133 36.09 1.52 7.95
N HIS A 134 37.09 1.53 7.07
CA HIS A 134 37.39 2.64 6.18
C HIS A 134 37.94 2.11 4.86
N LEU A 135 37.60 2.76 3.75
CA LEU A 135 38.27 2.55 2.47
C LEU A 135 39.26 3.70 2.22
N PRO A 136 40.59 3.45 2.31
CA PRO A 136 41.60 4.45 1.99
C PRO A 136 41.63 4.75 0.48
N GLU A 137 42.40 5.77 0.08
CA GLU A 137 42.66 6.04 -1.33
C GLU A 137 43.31 4.84 -2.03
N ALA A 138 42.92 4.56 -3.27
CA ALA A 138 43.47 3.49 -4.10
C ALA A 138 43.43 2.10 -3.43
N ALA A 139 42.38 1.81 -2.65
CA ALA A 139 42.26 0.59 -1.83
C ALA A 139 42.36 -0.73 -2.64
N PHE A 140 42.04 -0.69 -3.93
CA PHE A 140 41.99 -1.85 -4.83
C PHE A 140 42.76 -1.63 -6.13
N PHE A 141 43.75 -0.71 -6.14
CA PHE A 141 44.45 -0.31 -7.37
C PHE A 141 45.16 -1.46 -8.10
N GLY A 142 45.57 -2.52 -7.40
CA GLY A 142 46.20 -3.72 -7.98
C GLY A 142 45.24 -4.66 -8.74
N LEU A 143 43.95 -4.31 -8.87
CA LEU A 143 42.91 -5.14 -9.47
C LEU A 143 42.23 -4.47 -10.68
N PRO A 144 42.98 -4.15 -11.77
CA PRO A 144 42.47 -3.33 -12.87
C PRO A 144 41.39 -3.98 -13.75
N SER A 145 41.22 -5.30 -13.65
CA SER A 145 40.21 -6.05 -14.40
C SER A 145 38.92 -6.29 -13.63
N LEU A 146 38.84 -5.83 -12.38
CA LEU A 146 37.72 -6.12 -11.51
C LEU A 146 36.42 -5.54 -12.07
N GLN A 147 35.38 -6.37 -12.12
CA GLN A 147 34.04 -6.05 -12.61
C GLN A 147 33.01 -6.09 -11.49
N GLU A 148 33.21 -6.92 -10.46
CA GLU A 148 32.32 -7.05 -9.32
C GLU A 148 33.10 -6.92 -8.01
N LEU A 149 32.58 -6.10 -7.10
CA LEU A 149 33.17 -5.87 -5.79
C LEU A 149 32.08 -5.89 -4.72
N TYR A 150 32.20 -6.85 -3.80
CA TYR A 150 31.27 -7.04 -2.70
C TYR A 150 31.92 -6.61 -1.38
N LEU A 151 31.36 -5.56 -0.76
CA LEU A 151 31.80 -4.96 0.50
C LEU A 151 30.63 -4.80 1.49
N ASN A 152 29.51 -5.46 1.21
CA ASN A 152 28.32 -5.41 2.05
C ASN A 152 28.54 -6.04 3.43
N HIS A 153 27.69 -5.68 4.40
CA HIS A 153 27.76 -6.22 5.76
C HIS A 153 29.12 -6.04 6.45
N ASN A 154 29.79 -4.91 6.18
CA ASN A 154 31.02 -4.50 6.86
C ASN A 154 30.71 -3.44 7.92
N ARG A 155 31.71 -2.68 8.36
CA ARG A 155 31.58 -1.60 9.34
C ARG A 155 32.06 -0.26 8.76
N LEU A 156 31.96 -0.07 7.44
CA LEU A 156 32.50 1.10 6.75
C LEU A 156 31.80 2.37 7.24
N ARG A 157 32.58 3.28 7.83
CA ARG A 157 32.14 4.61 8.28
C ARG A 157 32.53 5.72 7.31
N SER A 158 33.57 5.50 6.51
CA SER A 158 34.05 6.48 5.53
C SER A 158 34.70 5.81 4.32
N ILE A 159 34.54 6.45 3.17
CA ILE A 159 35.20 6.09 1.92
C ILE A 159 35.97 7.32 1.44
N SER A 160 37.24 7.15 1.06
CA SER A 160 38.05 8.22 0.48
C SER A 160 37.54 8.58 -0.94
N PRO A 161 37.56 9.85 -1.35
CA PRO A 161 37.27 10.28 -2.73
C PRO A 161 37.92 9.44 -3.83
N GLY A 162 39.18 9.01 -3.63
CA GLY A 162 39.92 8.19 -4.59
C GLY A 162 39.98 6.70 -4.24
N ALA A 163 39.08 6.18 -3.40
CA ALA A 163 39.16 4.80 -2.92
C ALA A 163 39.07 3.75 -4.03
N PHE A 164 38.29 4.03 -5.08
CA PHE A 164 38.06 3.12 -6.21
C PHE A 164 38.92 3.45 -7.44
N LYS A 165 39.97 4.26 -7.29
CA LYS A 165 40.88 4.59 -8.39
C LYS A 165 41.54 3.32 -8.94
N GLY A 166 41.53 3.17 -10.26
CA GLY A 166 42.07 2.00 -10.98
C GLY A 166 41.03 0.90 -11.27
N LEU A 167 39.79 1.04 -10.80
CA LEU A 167 38.70 0.09 -11.06
C LEU A 167 37.83 0.54 -12.26
N ASP A 168 38.46 0.90 -13.38
CA ASP A 168 37.78 1.51 -14.54
C ASP A 168 36.78 0.58 -15.24
N LYS A 169 36.86 -0.73 -14.99
CA LYS A 169 35.98 -1.77 -15.55
C LYS A 169 34.89 -2.24 -14.58
N LEU A 170 34.77 -1.62 -13.41
CA LEU A 170 33.81 -2.06 -12.39
C LEU A 170 32.37 -1.84 -12.87
N LEU A 171 31.58 -2.91 -12.85
CA LEU A 171 30.18 -2.93 -13.27
C LEU A 171 29.22 -3.03 -12.08
N ARG A 172 29.61 -3.76 -11.02
CA ARG A 172 28.77 -3.96 -9.83
C ARG A 172 29.54 -3.63 -8.55
N LEU A 173 28.92 -2.80 -7.72
CA LEU A 173 29.46 -2.39 -6.43
C LEU A 173 28.41 -2.56 -5.34
N HIS A 174 28.71 -3.41 -4.36
CA HIS A 174 27.86 -3.69 -3.21
C HIS A 174 28.47 -3.09 -1.95
N LEU A 175 27.80 -2.08 -1.39
CA LEU A 175 28.17 -1.34 -0.18
C LEU A 175 27.06 -1.41 0.88
N ASN A 176 26.04 -2.25 0.67
CA ASN A 176 24.88 -2.29 1.54
C ASN A 176 25.20 -2.78 2.97
N SER A 177 24.38 -2.40 3.94
CA SER A 177 24.53 -2.81 5.35
C SER A 177 25.90 -2.41 5.93
N ASN A 178 26.25 -1.13 5.81
CA ASN A 178 27.46 -0.54 6.37
C ASN A 178 27.09 0.57 7.38
N ARG A 179 27.98 1.52 7.67
CA ARG A 179 27.77 2.61 8.65
C ARG A 179 28.05 3.99 8.05
N LEU A 180 27.82 4.13 6.74
CA LEU A 180 27.99 5.39 6.04
C LEU A 180 26.85 6.34 6.39
N VAL A 181 27.19 7.58 6.77
CA VAL A 181 26.21 8.62 7.15
C VAL A 181 25.97 9.65 6.05
N VAL A 182 26.74 9.57 4.97
CA VAL A 182 26.67 10.48 3.82
C VAL A 182 26.92 9.68 2.56
N ILE A 183 26.48 10.18 1.42
CA ILE A 183 26.96 9.75 0.11
C ILE A 183 27.77 10.92 -0.46
N ASP A 184 29.04 10.68 -0.81
CA ASP A 184 29.87 11.69 -1.47
C ASP A 184 30.02 11.36 -2.95
N ARG A 185 29.61 12.29 -3.82
CA ARG A 185 29.74 12.15 -5.28
C ARG A 185 31.18 11.85 -5.72
N ARG A 186 32.18 12.25 -4.94
CA ARG A 186 33.61 12.08 -5.28
C ARG A 186 34.04 10.62 -5.35
N TRP A 187 33.42 9.73 -4.58
CA TRP A 187 33.70 8.29 -4.60
C TRP A 187 33.51 7.69 -6.00
N PHE A 188 32.52 8.18 -6.73
CA PHE A 188 32.06 7.61 -7.99
C PHE A 188 32.80 8.16 -9.22
N HIS A 189 33.73 9.11 -9.07
CA HIS A 189 34.43 9.70 -10.22
C HIS A 189 35.28 8.69 -11.00
N ALA A 190 35.78 7.66 -10.31
CA ALA A 190 36.55 6.57 -10.93
C ALA A 190 35.66 5.44 -11.49
N LEU A 191 34.33 5.56 -11.41
CA LEU A 191 33.38 4.47 -11.71
C LEU A 191 32.35 4.83 -12.80
N PRO A 192 32.75 5.39 -13.97
CA PRO A 192 31.79 5.81 -14.99
C PRO A 192 31.04 4.66 -15.67
N GLN A 193 31.59 3.43 -15.64
CA GLN A 193 31.02 2.23 -16.25
C GLN A 193 30.10 1.44 -15.31
N LEU A 194 29.94 1.88 -14.06
CA LEU A 194 29.16 1.15 -13.07
C LEU A 194 27.70 1.04 -13.52
N GLU A 195 27.17 -0.19 -13.53
CA GLU A 195 25.81 -0.50 -13.94
C GLU A 195 24.90 -0.76 -12.73
N VAL A 196 25.43 -1.34 -11.66
CA VAL A 196 24.67 -1.68 -10.45
C VAL A 196 25.37 -1.13 -9.22
N LEU A 197 24.62 -0.33 -8.44
CA LEU A 197 25.05 0.16 -7.14
C LEU A 197 24.03 -0.25 -6.07
N MET A 198 24.49 -1.03 -5.10
CA MET A 198 23.72 -1.36 -3.89
C MET A 198 24.36 -0.67 -2.70
N ILE A 199 23.70 0.34 -2.13
CA ILE A 199 24.22 1.10 -0.97
C ILE A 199 23.21 1.21 0.18
N GLY A 200 22.10 0.49 0.09
CA GLY A 200 21.08 0.40 1.13
C GLY A 200 21.59 -0.05 2.51
N GLY A 201 20.81 0.11 3.57
CA GLY A 201 21.22 -0.27 4.93
C GLY A 201 22.37 0.57 5.49
N ASN A 202 22.52 1.80 5.01
CA ASN A 202 23.44 2.80 5.54
C ASN A 202 22.62 3.98 6.09
N PRO A 203 22.90 4.47 7.31
CA PRO A 203 22.10 5.51 7.97
C PRO A 203 22.30 6.90 7.33
N VAL A 204 21.67 7.13 6.17
CA VAL A 204 21.74 8.37 5.40
C VAL A 204 20.36 9.00 5.38
N ASP A 205 20.24 10.19 5.97
CA ASP A 205 18.95 10.86 6.14
C ASP A 205 18.46 11.57 4.86
N THR A 206 19.38 12.04 4.01
CA THR A 206 19.05 12.83 2.80
C THR A 206 20.01 12.55 1.65
N ILE A 207 19.49 12.52 0.41
CA ILE A 207 20.32 12.55 -0.80
C ILE A 207 20.43 13.98 -1.32
N GLN A 208 21.65 14.46 -1.49
CA GLN A 208 21.94 15.81 -1.98
C GLN A 208 21.94 15.88 -3.51
N ASP A 209 21.88 17.10 -4.03
CA ASP A 209 21.97 17.39 -5.45
C ASP A 209 23.16 16.70 -6.11
N LEU A 210 22.94 16.15 -7.32
CA LEU A 210 23.97 15.60 -8.20
C LEU A 210 24.83 14.50 -7.54
N ASN A 211 24.33 13.84 -6.50
CA ASN A 211 25.12 12.88 -5.72
C ASN A 211 25.64 11.72 -6.58
N PHE A 212 24.85 11.30 -7.57
CA PHE A 212 25.15 10.17 -8.45
C PHE A 212 25.50 10.60 -9.88
N LYS A 213 25.69 11.89 -10.13
CA LYS A 213 25.98 12.44 -11.47
C LYS A 213 27.14 11.76 -12.22
N PRO A 214 28.24 11.32 -11.56
CA PRO A 214 29.32 10.61 -12.25
C PRO A 214 28.94 9.23 -12.82
N LEU A 215 27.85 8.62 -12.35
CA LEU A 215 27.44 7.25 -12.68
C LEU A 215 26.56 7.21 -13.95
N SER A 216 27.10 7.64 -15.09
CA SER A 216 26.33 7.77 -16.34
C SER A 216 25.82 6.44 -16.93
N SER A 217 26.48 5.33 -16.63
CA SER A 217 26.10 3.99 -17.12
C SER A 217 25.19 3.22 -16.16
N LEU A 218 24.80 3.83 -15.03
CA LEU A 218 24.05 3.14 -14.00
C LEU A 218 22.66 2.73 -14.51
N ARG A 219 22.33 1.45 -14.33
CA ARG A 219 21.04 0.84 -14.69
C ARG A 219 20.19 0.52 -13.47
N SER A 220 20.81 0.18 -12.35
CA SER A 220 20.14 -0.21 -11.12
C SER A 220 20.75 0.47 -9.90
N LEU A 221 19.90 1.14 -9.12
CA LEU A 221 20.29 1.83 -7.89
C LEU A 221 19.40 1.39 -6.72
N VAL A 222 20.00 0.77 -5.70
CA VAL A 222 19.29 0.26 -4.52
C VAL A 222 19.65 1.09 -3.28
N LEU A 223 18.68 1.87 -2.81
CA LEU A 223 18.75 2.78 -1.65
C LEU A 223 17.83 2.30 -0.50
N ALA A 224 17.65 0.98 -0.40
CA ALA A 224 16.75 0.36 0.56
C ALA A 224 17.23 0.51 2.01
N GLY A 225 16.35 0.78 2.98
CA GLY A 225 16.72 0.74 4.39
C GLY A 225 17.74 1.82 4.81
N MET A 226 17.74 2.98 4.17
CA MET A 226 18.73 4.04 4.45
C MET A 226 18.28 5.04 5.52
N GLY A 227 16.98 5.10 5.76
CA GLY A 227 16.37 6.08 6.66
C GLY A 227 16.05 7.42 6.00
N LEU A 228 16.02 7.47 4.66
CA LEU A 228 15.83 8.69 3.88
C LEU A 228 14.51 9.38 4.21
N ARG A 229 14.58 10.66 4.59
CA ARG A 229 13.40 11.52 4.83
C ARG A 229 13.08 12.40 3.64
N GLU A 230 14.11 12.80 2.91
CA GLU A 230 14.00 13.69 1.76
C GLU A 230 15.03 13.35 0.68
N ILE A 231 14.63 13.60 -0.56
CA ILE A 231 15.46 13.47 -1.76
C ILE A 231 15.42 14.81 -2.47
N SER A 232 16.59 15.42 -2.66
CA SER A 232 16.70 16.69 -3.36
C SER A 232 16.22 16.57 -4.81
N GLU A 233 15.65 17.64 -5.36
CA GLU A 233 15.04 17.67 -6.70
C GLU A 233 16.03 17.30 -7.82
N ARG A 234 17.32 17.59 -7.65
CA ARG A 234 18.38 17.25 -8.61
C ARG A 234 19.28 16.12 -8.14
N ALA A 235 18.87 15.36 -7.11
CA ALA A 235 19.66 14.25 -6.57
C ALA A 235 20.00 13.19 -7.62
N LEU A 236 19.05 12.91 -8.52
CA LEU A 236 19.11 11.84 -9.52
C LEU A 236 19.52 12.35 -10.92
N GLU A 237 19.88 13.62 -11.05
CA GLU A 237 20.32 14.21 -12.31
C GLU A 237 21.66 13.58 -12.78
N GLY A 238 21.71 13.18 -14.05
CA GLY A 238 22.86 12.52 -14.68
C GLY A 238 22.67 11.02 -14.91
N LEU A 239 21.68 10.40 -14.27
CA LEU A 239 21.36 8.97 -14.36
C LEU A 239 20.52 8.64 -15.60
N GLN A 240 21.06 8.90 -16.80
CA GLN A 240 20.32 8.81 -18.08
C GLN A 240 19.91 7.38 -18.46
N ASN A 241 20.67 6.39 -18.01
CA ASN A 241 20.45 4.98 -18.34
C ASN A 241 19.77 4.19 -17.22
N LEU A 242 19.30 4.87 -16.16
CA LEU A 242 18.75 4.19 -14.99
C LEU A 242 17.39 3.58 -15.34
N GLU A 243 17.29 2.28 -15.13
CA GLU A 243 16.09 1.48 -15.43
C GLU A 243 15.36 1.08 -14.15
N SER A 244 16.08 0.93 -13.03
CA SER A 244 15.53 0.47 -11.75
C SER A 244 16.05 1.31 -10.60
N ILE A 245 15.12 1.76 -9.74
CA ILE A 245 15.45 2.42 -8.48
C ILE A 245 14.55 1.90 -7.35
N SER A 246 15.16 1.59 -6.20
CA SER A 246 14.43 1.17 -5.00
C SER A 246 14.72 2.10 -3.83
N PHE A 247 13.65 2.61 -3.23
CA PHE A 247 13.60 3.35 -1.98
C PHE A 247 12.90 2.53 -0.88
N TYR A 248 12.89 1.20 -1.00
CA TYR A 248 12.28 0.30 -0.03
C TYR A 248 12.68 0.65 1.41
N ASP A 249 11.72 0.69 2.34
CA ASP A 249 11.99 0.83 3.78
C ASP A 249 12.77 2.12 4.13
N ASN A 250 12.19 3.26 3.78
CA ASN A 250 12.72 4.58 4.14
C ASN A 250 11.64 5.40 4.86
N HIS A 251 11.94 6.67 5.16
CA HIS A 251 11.04 7.59 5.87
C HIS A 251 10.47 8.67 4.94
N LEU A 252 10.26 8.36 3.66
CA LEU A 252 9.69 9.31 2.71
C LEU A 252 8.22 9.54 3.03
N ILE A 253 7.87 10.79 3.35
CA ILE A 253 6.48 11.21 3.63
C ILE A 253 5.70 11.61 2.37
N LYS A 254 6.41 11.81 1.25
CA LYS A 254 5.87 12.22 -0.06
C LYS A 254 6.64 11.54 -1.19
N VAL A 255 5.99 11.37 -2.34
CA VAL A 255 6.67 10.89 -3.55
C VAL A 255 7.68 11.95 -4.03
N PRO A 256 8.95 11.59 -4.28
CA PRO A 256 10.00 12.52 -4.71
C PRO A 256 9.88 12.87 -6.22
N LYS A 257 8.71 13.40 -6.63
CA LYS A 257 8.33 13.55 -8.05
C LYS A 257 9.35 14.33 -8.88
N GLU A 258 9.90 15.42 -8.36
CA GLU A 258 10.83 16.29 -9.10
C GLU A 258 12.14 15.57 -9.42
N ALA A 259 12.63 14.74 -8.49
CA ALA A 259 13.81 13.92 -8.69
C ALA A 259 13.53 12.75 -9.66
N LEU A 260 12.36 12.10 -9.54
CA LEU A 260 11.95 11.00 -10.42
C LEU A 260 11.78 11.47 -11.87
N GLN A 261 11.29 12.69 -12.09
CA GLN A 261 11.19 13.28 -13.43
C GLN A 261 12.54 13.48 -14.13
N LYS A 262 13.66 13.40 -13.42
CA LYS A 262 15.01 13.44 -14.02
C LYS A 262 15.46 12.10 -14.60
N LEU A 263 14.64 11.05 -14.48
CA LEU A 263 14.94 9.69 -14.91
C LEU A 263 14.12 9.31 -16.15
N PRO A 264 14.58 9.63 -17.38
CA PRO A 264 13.79 9.41 -18.58
C PRO A 264 13.59 7.93 -18.91
N GLY A 265 14.51 7.05 -18.51
CA GLY A 265 14.49 5.62 -18.84
C GLY A 265 13.92 4.69 -17.75
N LEU A 266 13.31 5.25 -16.69
CA LEU A 266 12.93 4.46 -15.52
C LEU A 266 11.80 3.46 -15.83
N LYS A 267 12.03 2.19 -15.51
CA LYS A 267 11.11 1.07 -15.74
C LYS A 267 10.56 0.45 -14.46
N PHE A 268 11.36 0.45 -13.39
CA PHE A 268 10.99 -0.18 -12.12
C PHE A 268 11.20 0.84 -10.99
N LEU A 269 10.12 1.14 -10.26
CA LEU A 269 10.16 2.03 -9.11
C LEU A 269 9.56 1.32 -7.90
N ASP A 270 10.37 1.19 -6.86
CA ASP A 270 9.97 0.58 -5.59
C ASP A 270 9.94 1.64 -4.48
N LEU A 271 8.74 1.99 -4.02
CA LEU A 271 8.48 2.89 -2.90
C LEU A 271 7.90 2.15 -1.70
N ASN A 272 7.90 0.81 -1.72
CA ASN A 272 7.29 0.00 -0.68
C ASN A 272 7.83 0.35 0.71
N LYS A 273 7.00 0.20 1.74
CA LYS A 273 7.39 0.41 3.15
C LYS A 273 7.92 1.83 3.42
N ASN A 274 7.29 2.84 2.83
CA ASN A 274 7.50 4.25 3.19
C ASN A 274 6.24 4.84 3.85
N PRO A 275 6.39 5.82 4.77
CA PRO A 275 5.26 6.46 5.46
C PRO A 275 4.57 7.54 4.60
N ILE A 276 4.36 7.26 3.31
CA ILE A 276 3.64 8.18 2.42
C ILE A 276 2.15 8.10 2.76
N GLN A 277 1.56 9.21 3.19
CA GLN A 277 0.13 9.26 3.54
C GLN A 277 -0.78 9.42 2.32
N LEU A 278 -0.30 10.15 1.31
CA LEU A 278 -1.07 10.59 0.18
C LEU A 278 -0.26 10.46 -1.11
N VAL A 279 -0.82 9.76 -2.10
CA VAL A 279 -0.30 9.85 -3.47
C VAL A 279 -1.07 10.97 -4.19
N GLN A 280 -0.36 12.05 -4.47
CA GLN A 280 -0.91 13.30 -4.96
C GLN A 280 -1.02 13.32 -6.48
N ARG A 281 -1.78 14.30 -6.98
CA ARG A 281 -1.94 14.56 -8.41
C ARG A 281 -0.59 14.74 -9.10
N GLY A 282 -0.34 13.89 -10.08
CA GLY A 282 0.82 13.96 -10.96
C GLY A 282 2.13 13.46 -10.35
N ASP A 283 2.10 12.80 -9.19
CA ASP A 283 3.30 12.20 -8.57
C ASP A 283 4.01 11.22 -9.52
N PHE A 284 3.25 10.52 -10.37
CA PHE A 284 3.77 9.60 -11.38
C PHE A 284 3.44 10.05 -12.80
N ARG A 285 3.34 11.36 -13.05
CA ARG A 285 2.96 11.87 -14.37
C ARG A 285 4.04 11.62 -15.42
N ASN A 286 3.63 11.14 -16.60
CA ASN A 286 4.50 11.00 -17.78
C ASN A 286 5.74 10.12 -17.56
N MET A 287 5.69 9.13 -16.67
CA MET A 287 6.76 8.14 -16.55
C MET A 287 6.58 7.07 -17.64
N LEU A 288 6.88 7.45 -18.89
CA LEU A 288 6.44 6.76 -20.10
C LEU A 288 6.87 5.29 -20.19
N HIS A 289 8.02 4.97 -19.61
CA HIS A 289 8.62 3.64 -19.65
C HIS A 289 8.42 2.82 -18.37
N LEU A 290 7.66 3.34 -17.40
CA LEU A 290 7.43 2.66 -16.13
C LEU A 290 6.56 1.42 -16.35
N LYS A 291 7.08 0.26 -15.94
CA LYS A 291 6.45 -1.06 -16.11
C LYS A 291 5.93 -1.63 -14.80
N GLU A 292 6.60 -1.33 -13.71
CA GLU A 292 6.26 -1.80 -12.39
C GLU A 292 6.43 -0.67 -11.36
N LEU A 293 5.41 -0.51 -10.53
CA LEU A 293 5.36 0.46 -9.45
C LEU A 293 4.94 -0.24 -8.16
N GLY A 294 5.84 -0.25 -7.18
CA GLY A 294 5.60 -0.81 -5.85
C GLY A 294 5.08 0.23 -4.87
N LEU A 295 3.86 0.04 -4.39
CA LEU A 295 3.19 0.84 -3.36
C LEU A 295 2.57 -0.06 -2.28
N ASN A 296 3.35 -1.05 -1.85
CA ASN A 296 2.97 -2.07 -0.87
C ASN A 296 3.51 -1.75 0.53
N ASN A 297 2.84 -2.30 1.54
CA ASN A 297 3.27 -2.24 2.95
C ASN A 297 3.50 -0.80 3.46
N MET A 298 2.77 0.19 2.95
CA MET A 298 2.79 1.57 3.41
C MET A 298 1.76 1.73 4.54
N GLU A 299 2.24 1.65 5.78
CA GLU A 299 1.41 1.69 6.99
C GLU A 299 0.56 2.97 7.12
N GLU A 300 1.07 4.06 6.57
CA GLU A 300 0.47 5.39 6.68
C GLU A 300 -0.34 5.80 5.42
N LEU A 301 -0.31 5.03 4.32
CA LEU A 301 -1.02 5.39 3.09
C LEU A 301 -2.53 5.36 3.33
N ILE A 302 -3.19 6.51 3.14
CA ILE A 302 -4.62 6.70 3.35
C ILE A 302 -5.38 6.81 2.03
N SER A 303 -4.85 7.57 1.07
CA SER A 303 -5.54 7.83 -0.19
C SER A 303 -4.65 7.99 -1.43
N ILE A 304 -5.26 7.72 -2.59
CA ILE A 304 -4.70 7.97 -3.92
C ILE A 304 -5.63 8.94 -4.66
N GLU A 305 -5.08 10.11 -5.01
CA GLU A 305 -5.85 11.26 -5.50
C GLU A 305 -6.09 11.23 -7.02
N HIS A 306 -6.89 12.19 -7.49
CA HIS A 306 -7.17 12.41 -8.91
C HIS A 306 -5.90 12.59 -9.75
N SER A 307 -5.81 11.89 -10.89
CA SER A 307 -4.62 11.87 -11.77
C SER A 307 -3.30 11.63 -11.03
N ALA A 308 -3.31 10.88 -9.93
CA ALA A 308 -2.07 10.47 -9.25
C ALA A 308 -1.13 9.72 -10.22
N MET A 309 -1.72 8.87 -11.07
CA MET A 309 -1.03 8.12 -12.11
C MET A 309 -1.62 8.52 -13.47
N GLU A 310 -0.91 9.41 -14.16
CA GLU A 310 -1.32 9.91 -15.47
C GLU A 310 -0.27 9.58 -16.53
N ASN A 311 -0.71 9.00 -17.65
CA ASN A 311 0.11 8.78 -18.84
C ASN A 311 1.31 7.83 -18.58
N LEU A 312 0.99 6.61 -18.16
CA LEU A 312 1.94 5.50 -17.99
C LEU A 312 1.58 4.38 -18.99
N PRO A 313 1.97 4.51 -20.27
CA PRO A 313 1.53 3.61 -21.32
C PRO A 313 2.16 2.21 -21.23
N GLU A 314 3.31 2.06 -20.56
CA GLU A 314 3.99 0.75 -20.39
C GLU A 314 3.65 0.05 -19.07
N LEU A 315 2.89 0.66 -18.17
CA LEU A 315 2.56 0.08 -16.86
C LEU A 315 1.55 -1.06 -17.04
N THR A 316 1.97 -2.29 -16.75
CA THR A 316 1.13 -3.50 -16.91
C THR A 316 0.61 -4.03 -15.58
N LYS A 317 1.36 -3.81 -14.50
CA LYS A 317 1.05 -4.32 -13.17
C LYS A 317 1.25 -3.23 -12.13
N LEU A 318 0.26 -3.08 -11.25
CA LEU A 318 0.28 -2.16 -10.12
C LEU A 318 -0.10 -2.93 -8.87
N GLU A 319 0.82 -2.92 -7.91
CA GLU A 319 0.62 -3.54 -6.61
C GLU A 319 0.51 -2.47 -5.54
N ILE A 320 -0.67 -2.39 -4.93
CA ILE A 320 -0.96 -1.55 -3.78
C ILE A 320 -1.59 -2.46 -2.73
N THR A 321 -0.76 -3.30 -2.12
CA THR A 321 -1.20 -4.35 -1.19
C THR A 321 -0.65 -4.12 0.21
N ASN A 322 -1.35 -4.66 1.22
CA ASN A 322 -0.95 -4.57 2.62
C ASN A 322 -0.80 -3.12 3.13
N ASN A 323 -1.68 -2.21 2.70
CA ASN A 323 -1.72 -0.83 3.20
C ASN A 323 -2.92 -0.67 4.14
N PRO A 324 -2.75 -0.88 5.46
CA PRO A 324 -3.86 -1.03 6.41
C PRO A 324 -4.71 0.22 6.60
N ARG A 325 -4.27 1.40 6.14
CA ARG A 325 -5.04 2.65 6.20
C ARG A 325 -5.60 3.10 4.86
N LEU A 326 -5.23 2.43 3.75
CA LEU A 326 -5.66 2.85 2.41
C LEU A 326 -7.15 2.57 2.27
N SER A 327 -7.93 3.65 2.33
CA SER A 327 -9.39 3.59 2.40
C SER A 327 -10.08 4.39 1.30
N TYR A 328 -9.32 5.14 0.49
CA TYR A 328 -9.86 5.91 -0.62
C TYR A 328 -8.96 5.86 -1.85
N ILE A 329 -9.58 5.58 -3.01
CA ILE A 329 -8.98 5.74 -4.33
C ILE A 329 -9.94 6.59 -5.15
N HIS A 330 -9.47 7.74 -5.63
CA HIS A 330 -10.29 8.62 -6.44
C HIS A 330 -10.79 7.90 -7.72
N PRO A 331 -12.06 8.09 -8.15
CA PRO A 331 -12.61 7.43 -9.36
C PRO A 331 -11.82 7.63 -10.66
N GLN A 332 -11.02 8.70 -10.71
CA GLN A 332 -10.13 9.09 -11.81
C GLN A 332 -8.65 9.16 -11.39
N ALA A 333 -8.24 8.37 -10.39
CA ALA A 333 -6.85 8.29 -9.96
C ALA A 333 -5.91 7.78 -11.08
N PHE A 334 -6.43 6.86 -11.88
CA PHE A 334 -5.74 6.21 -12.99
C PHE A 334 -6.19 6.81 -14.32
N GLN A 335 -5.29 7.51 -15.01
CA GLN A 335 -5.59 8.15 -16.28
C GLN A 335 -4.57 7.76 -17.35
N LYS A 336 -5.06 7.39 -18.54
CA LYS A 336 -4.21 6.98 -19.68
C LYS A 336 -3.26 5.82 -19.34
N LEU A 337 -3.74 4.82 -18.59
CA LEU A 337 -3.04 3.57 -18.32
C LEU A 337 -3.47 2.51 -19.33
N SER A 338 -3.01 2.63 -20.57
CA SER A 338 -3.50 1.84 -21.70
C SER A 338 -3.11 0.37 -21.67
N SER A 339 -2.01 0.00 -21.02
CA SER A 339 -1.49 -1.37 -20.99
C SER A 339 -1.67 -2.07 -19.66
N MET A 340 -2.43 -1.46 -18.75
CA MET A 340 -2.64 -1.98 -17.40
C MET A 340 -3.50 -3.25 -17.42
N GLU A 341 -2.93 -4.37 -16.98
CA GLU A 341 -3.56 -5.70 -17.03
C GLU A 341 -3.95 -6.22 -15.64
N SER A 342 -3.14 -5.95 -14.62
CA SER A 342 -3.27 -6.56 -13.29
C SER A 342 -3.21 -5.50 -12.18
N LEU A 343 -4.33 -5.30 -11.47
CA LEU A 343 -4.46 -4.34 -10.36
C LEU A 343 -4.65 -5.06 -9.02
N MET A 344 -3.62 -5.06 -8.17
CA MET A 344 -3.66 -5.72 -6.86
C MET A 344 -3.97 -4.70 -5.76
N LEU A 345 -5.12 -4.86 -5.10
CA LEU A 345 -5.63 -3.99 -4.04
C LEU A 345 -6.01 -4.77 -2.77
N ASN A 346 -5.48 -5.98 -2.57
CA ASN A 346 -5.80 -6.79 -1.39
C ASN A 346 -5.11 -6.29 -0.12
N SER A 347 -5.69 -6.68 1.01
CA SER A 347 -5.15 -6.37 2.35
C SER A 347 -5.03 -4.86 2.60
N ASN A 348 -6.06 -4.10 2.23
CA ASN A 348 -6.16 -2.67 2.50
C ASN A 348 -7.41 -2.39 3.37
N ALA A 349 -7.80 -1.11 3.49
CA ALA A 349 -8.99 -0.66 4.19
C ALA A 349 -10.06 -0.11 3.23
N LEU A 350 -10.08 -0.56 1.97
CA LEU A 350 -11.03 -0.07 0.98
C LEU A 350 -12.45 -0.57 1.31
N SER A 351 -13.40 0.36 1.41
CA SER A 351 -14.82 0.01 1.52
C SER A 351 -15.45 -0.27 0.16
N ALA A 352 -14.92 0.31 -0.92
CA ALA A 352 -15.38 0.02 -2.27
C ALA A 352 -14.30 0.40 -3.29
N LEU A 353 -14.47 -0.10 -4.52
CA LEU A 353 -13.77 0.41 -5.69
C LEU A 353 -14.81 0.91 -6.68
N HIS A 354 -14.76 2.21 -6.99
CA HIS A 354 -15.75 2.86 -7.85
C HIS A 354 -15.73 2.29 -9.28
N SER A 355 -16.90 2.17 -9.92
CA SER A 355 -17.02 1.63 -11.28
C SER A 355 -16.19 2.40 -12.32
N GLN A 356 -16.14 3.73 -12.20
CA GLN A 356 -15.32 4.59 -13.05
C GLN A 356 -13.82 4.28 -12.96
N THR A 357 -13.31 3.84 -11.79
CA THR A 357 -11.90 3.46 -11.64
C THR A 357 -11.57 2.29 -12.57
N VAL A 358 -12.46 1.29 -12.62
CA VAL A 358 -12.32 0.10 -13.48
C VAL A 358 -12.50 0.48 -14.95
N ARG A 359 -13.50 1.31 -15.28
CA ARG A 359 -13.74 1.79 -16.65
C ARG A 359 -12.58 2.60 -17.23
N SER A 360 -11.80 3.26 -16.36
CA SER A 360 -10.62 4.04 -16.77
C SER A 360 -9.43 3.15 -17.17
N LEU A 361 -9.52 1.82 -16.95
CA LEU A 361 -8.49 0.83 -17.25
C LEU A 361 -8.94 -0.10 -18.39
N PRO A 362 -8.80 0.31 -19.66
CA PRO A 362 -9.39 -0.40 -20.79
C PRO A 362 -8.79 -1.79 -21.02
N SER A 363 -7.58 -2.06 -20.56
CA SER A 363 -6.87 -3.34 -20.73
C SER A 363 -6.92 -4.25 -19.51
N LEU A 364 -7.59 -3.83 -18.42
CA LEU A 364 -7.62 -4.59 -17.16
C LEU A 364 -8.17 -6.00 -17.37
N GLN A 365 -7.43 -7.00 -16.92
CA GLN A 365 -7.76 -8.43 -17.02
C GLN A 365 -8.08 -9.02 -15.66
N GLU A 366 -7.33 -8.63 -14.63
CA GLU A 366 -7.51 -9.16 -13.28
C GLU A 366 -7.40 -8.10 -12.19
N ILE A 367 -8.13 -8.35 -11.10
CA ILE A 367 -8.17 -7.50 -9.93
C ILE A 367 -8.17 -8.32 -8.64
N SER A 368 -7.47 -7.84 -7.62
CA SER A 368 -7.51 -8.41 -6.27
C SER A 368 -8.14 -7.43 -5.29
N LEU A 369 -9.21 -7.84 -4.58
CA LEU A 369 -9.93 -7.02 -3.60
C LEU A 369 -10.14 -7.75 -2.27
N HIS A 370 -9.63 -8.98 -2.11
CA HIS A 370 -9.80 -9.74 -0.87
C HIS A 370 -9.13 -9.03 0.32
N THR A 371 -9.53 -9.40 1.54
CA THR A 371 -9.02 -8.77 2.76
C THR A 371 -9.20 -7.24 2.76
N ASN A 372 -10.39 -6.78 2.37
CA ASN A 372 -10.84 -5.39 2.49
C ASN A 372 -12.23 -5.37 3.12
N PRO A 373 -12.60 -4.31 3.87
CA PRO A 373 -13.93 -4.16 4.46
C PRO A 373 -14.98 -3.70 3.42
N ILE A 374 -15.22 -4.50 2.37
CA ILE A 374 -16.06 -4.11 1.23
C ILE A 374 -17.54 -3.91 1.61
N ARG A 375 -18.08 -2.71 1.40
CA ARG A 375 -19.49 -2.37 1.48
C ARG A 375 -20.19 -2.78 0.18
N CYS A 376 -21.13 -3.70 0.27
CA CYS A 376 -21.87 -4.28 -0.85
C CYS A 376 -23.12 -3.45 -1.19
N ASP A 377 -22.88 -2.30 -1.81
CA ASP A 377 -23.91 -1.31 -2.11
C ASP A 377 -23.75 -0.74 -3.54
N CYS A 378 -24.19 0.52 -3.72
CA CYS A 378 -24.16 1.21 -4.99
C CYS A 378 -22.76 1.32 -5.63
N LEU A 379 -21.69 1.37 -4.83
CA LEU A 379 -20.33 1.61 -5.35
C LEU A 379 -19.69 0.35 -5.94
N ILE A 380 -20.00 -0.83 -5.41
CA ILE A 380 -19.46 -2.12 -5.86
C ILE A 380 -20.43 -2.89 -6.78
N ARG A 381 -21.60 -2.31 -7.08
CA ARG A 381 -22.66 -2.88 -7.93
C ARG A 381 -22.17 -3.43 -9.28
N TRP A 382 -21.13 -2.82 -9.84
CA TRP A 382 -20.53 -3.23 -11.12
C TRP A 382 -19.99 -4.66 -11.11
N VAL A 383 -19.70 -5.26 -9.95
CA VAL A 383 -19.14 -6.61 -9.84
C VAL A 383 -20.13 -7.70 -10.29
N GLY A 384 -21.42 -7.47 -10.07
CA GLY A 384 -22.53 -8.36 -10.42
C GLY A 384 -23.31 -7.92 -11.66
N ALA A 385 -22.90 -6.83 -12.32
CA ALA A 385 -23.45 -6.44 -13.61
C ALA A 385 -22.87 -7.35 -14.70
N ASP A 386 -23.70 -7.71 -15.69
CA ASP A 386 -23.25 -8.34 -16.94
C ASP A 386 -22.39 -7.30 -17.67
N ASN A 387 -21.08 -7.31 -17.40
CA ASN A 387 -20.14 -6.38 -18.02
C ASN A 387 -19.72 -6.97 -19.37
N ASP A 388 -19.74 -6.14 -20.41
CA ASP A 388 -19.21 -6.48 -21.74
C ASP A 388 -17.73 -6.93 -21.70
N LYS A 389 -17.01 -6.61 -20.61
CA LYS A 389 -15.64 -7.06 -20.33
C LYS A 389 -15.54 -7.71 -18.94
N PRO A 390 -15.48 -9.05 -18.83
CA PRO A 390 -15.34 -9.72 -17.54
C PRO A 390 -13.92 -9.55 -16.98
N VAL A 391 -13.79 -8.90 -15.82
CA VAL A 391 -12.53 -8.82 -15.07
C VAL A 391 -12.43 -10.02 -14.11
N ARG A 392 -11.30 -10.74 -14.16
CA ARG A 392 -11.01 -11.88 -13.28
C ARG A 392 -10.73 -11.39 -11.86
N PHE A 393 -11.40 -11.97 -10.88
CA PHE A 393 -11.09 -11.71 -9.47
C PHE A 393 -10.03 -12.70 -9.02
N ILE A 394 -8.98 -12.21 -8.37
CA ILE A 394 -8.00 -13.02 -7.67
C ILE A 394 -8.55 -13.30 -6.27
N GLU A 395 -8.51 -14.57 -5.88
CA GLU A 395 -9.12 -15.08 -4.65
C GLU A 395 -10.58 -14.60 -4.41
N PRO A 396 -11.51 -14.83 -5.35
CA PRO A 396 -12.90 -14.39 -5.21
C PRO A 396 -13.59 -15.03 -4.00
N GLN A 397 -13.18 -16.25 -3.62
CA GLN A 397 -13.67 -16.94 -2.43
C GLN A 397 -13.29 -16.25 -1.12
N SER A 398 -12.28 -15.37 -1.14
CA SER A 398 -11.76 -14.64 0.02
C SER A 398 -12.28 -13.19 0.07
N THR A 399 -13.16 -12.80 -0.86
CA THR A 399 -13.69 -11.43 -0.96
C THR A 399 -15.13 -11.38 -0.45
N PHE A 400 -15.32 -10.81 0.75
CA PHE A 400 -16.60 -10.80 1.47
C PHE A 400 -17.13 -9.38 1.68
N CYS A 401 -18.46 -9.24 1.76
CA CYS A 401 -19.11 -8.02 2.19
C CYS A 401 -18.93 -7.81 3.70
N SER A 402 -18.54 -6.61 4.11
CA SER A 402 -18.52 -6.13 5.51
C SER A 402 -19.87 -5.52 5.92
N GLU A 403 -20.51 -4.85 4.96
CA GLU A 403 -21.75 -4.09 5.07
C GLU A 403 -22.57 -4.26 3.78
N PRO A 404 -23.89 -3.96 3.79
CA PRO A 404 -24.71 -3.71 4.98
C PRO A 404 -24.95 -5.00 5.80
N PRO A 405 -25.53 -4.92 7.02
CA PRO A 405 -25.69 -6.08 7.92
C PRO A 405 -26.37 -7.29 7.27
N GLU A 406 -27.29 -7.08 6.33
CA GLU A 406 -28.04 -8.13 5.62
C GLU A 406 -27.17 -8.92 4.64
N LEU A 407 -26.07 -8.33 4.16
CA LEU A 407 -25.15 -8.94 3.21
C LEU A 407 -23.81 -9.31 3.84
N LYS A 408 -23.60 -9.00 5.12
CA LYS A 408 -22.35 -9.25 5.83
C LYS A 408 -21.91 -10.72 5.72
N ALA A 409 -20.62 -10.92 5.49
CA ALA A 409 -19.97 -12.22 5.27
C ALA A 409 -20.44 -13.01 4.03
N ARG A 410 -21.31 -12.45 3.17
CA ARG A 410 -21.55 -13.01 1.84
C ARG A 410 -20.39 -12.70 0.91
N ARG A 411 -20.09 -13.61 -0.02
CA ARG A 411 -19.07 -13.40 -1.05
C ARG A 411 -19.56 -12.36 -2.04
N VAL A 412 -18.74 -11.35 -2.33
CA VAL A 412 -19.13 -10.20 -3.17
C VAL A 412 -19.63 -10.65 -4.56
N LYS A 413 -18.99 -11.66 -5.14
CA LYS A 413 -19.39 -12.24 -6.46
C LYS A 413 -20.71 -12.99 -6.46
N GLU A 414 -21.24 -13.37 -5.29
CA GLU A 414 -22.49 -14.11 -5.14
C GLU A 414 -23.67 -13.22 -4.75
N VAL A 415 -23.42 -11.94 -4.51
CA VAL A 415 -24.49 -10.96 -4.26
C VAL A 415 -25.00 -10.48 -5.61
N SER A 416 -26.31 -10.66 -5.85
CA SER A 416 -26.94 -10.16 -7.07
C SER A 416 -26.88 -8.63 -7.08
N PHE A 417 -26.65 -8.03 -8.25
CA PHE A 417 -26.69 -6.58 -8.38
C PHE A 417 -28.04 -6.00 -7.90
N ARG A 418 -29.15 -6.75 -8.01
CA ARG A 418 -30.47 -6.30 -7.52
C ARG A 418 -30.59 -6.21 -6.00
N GLU A 419 -29.76 -6.95 -5.27
CA GLU A 419 -29.71 -6.90 -3.79
C GLU A 419 -28.91 -5.69 -3.29
N MET A 420 -28.03 -5.16 -4.13
CA MET A 420 -27.30 -3.93 -3.84
C MET A 420 -28.20 -2.71 -4.11
N ALA A 421 -27.98 -1.61 -3.39
CA ALA A 421 -28.71 -0.36 -3.63
C ALA A 421 -28.26 0.31 -4.95
N ASP A 422 -29.14 1.08 -5.59
CA ASP A 422 -28.81 1.91 -6.76
C ASP A 422 -28.19 3.26 -6.37
N SER A 423 -28.53 3.77 -5.19
CA SER A 423 -27.96 4.99 -4.59
C SER A 423 -27.58 4.69 -3.15
N CYS A 424 -26.54 5.34 -2.64
CA CYS A 424 -26.05 5.06 -1.30
C CYS A 424 -25.56 6.31 -0.56
N LEU A 425 -25.53 6.19 0.77
CA LEU A 425 -25.07 7.24 1.66
C LEU A 425 -23.58 7.53 1.42
N PRO A 426 -23.17 8.80 1.52
CA PRO A 426 -21.77 9.17 1.53
C PRO A 426 -21.02 8.41 2.63
N LEU A 427 -19.78 8.07 2.34
CA LEU A 427 -18.87 7.48 3.31
C LEU A 427 -17.55 8.23 3.26
N ILE A 428 -17.24 8.98 4.31
CA ILE A 428 -15.95 9.62 4.50
C ILE A 428 -14.93 8.54 4.87
N ALA A 429 -13.77 8.55 4.21
CA ALA A 429 -12.70 7.60 4.44
C ALA A 429 -12.32 7.55 5.95
N PRO A 430 -12.34 6.37 6.61
CA PRO A 430 -12.24 6.30 8.07
C PRO A 430 -10.96 6.85 8.70
N SER A 431 -9.89 6.98 7.91
CA SER A 431 -8.58 7.48 8.34
C SER A 431 -8.16 8.76 7.60
N THR A 432 -9.12 9.50 7.02
CA THR A 432 -8.84 10.70 6.20
C THR A 432 -8.05 11.79 6.93
N PHE A 433 -8.24 11.91 8.25
CA PHE A 433 -7.43 12.71 9.17
C PHE A 433 -7.51 12.10 10.58
N PRO A 434 -6.50 12.32 11.45
CA PRO A 434 -6.57 11.90 12.85
C PRO A 434 -7.67 12.68 13.61
N SER A 435 -8.16 12.12 14.71
CA SER A 435 -9.14 12.79 15.59
C SER A 435 -8.57 14.01 16.31
N TYR A 436 -7.25 14.11 16.38
CA TYR A 436 -6.50 15.17 17.02
C TYR A 436 -5.28 15.53 16.16
N THR A 437 -5.09 16.82 15.91
CA THR A 437 -3.94 17.36 15.18
C THR A 437 -3.35 18.52 15.97
N GLU A 438 -2.06 18.44 16.28
CA GLU A 438 -1.31 19.53 16.91
C GLU A 438 -0.44 20.25 15.88
N VAL A 439 -0.46 21.57 15.93
CA VAL A 439 0.12 22.44 14.90
C VAL A 439 0.84 23.61 15.56
N LYS A 440 1.98 24.02 15.02
CA LYS A 440 2.70 25.18 15.55
C LYS A 440 2.05 26.48 15.11
N HIS A 441 2.16 27.49 15.98
CA HIS A 441 1.74 28.83 15.64
C HIS A 441 2.48 29.32 14.36
N GLY A 442 1.71 29.73 13.36
CA GLY A 442 2.20 30.23 12.06
C GLY A 442 2.27 29.18 10.96
N ASP A 443 2.13 27.89 11.26
CA ASP A 443 2.15 26.83 10.26
C ASP A 443 0.88 26.82 9.41
N ASN A 444 0.97 26.26 8.20
CA ASN A 444 -0.18 25.97 7.36
C ASN A 444 -0.61 24.51 7.54
N VAL A 445 -1.91 24.27 7.52
CA VAL A 445 -2.48 22.93 7.69
C VAL A 445 -3.41 22.60 6.54
N ALA A 446 -3.30 21.39 6.02
CA ALA A 446 -4.25 20.83 5.07
C ALA A 446 -4.94 19.62 5.68
N LEU A 447 -6.26 19.67 5.79
CA LEU A 447 -7.10 18.60 6.32
C LEU A 447 -7.85 17.97 5.15
N HIS A 448 -7.40 16.79 4.72
CA HIS A 448 -8.00 16.10 3.59
C HIS A 448 -9.27 15.38 4.01
N CYS A 449 -10.40 15.68 3.37
CA CYS A 449 -11.63 14.93 3.54
C CYS A 449 -12.03 14.30 2.20
N ARG A 450 -12.11 12.97 2.16
CA ARG A 450 -12.46 12.21 0.96
C ARG A 450 -13.66 11.33 1.24
N ALA A 451 -14.64 11.34 0.34
CA ALA A 451 -15.85 10.55 0.47
C ALA A 451 -16.28 9.92 -0.86
N LEU A 452 -16.93 8.77 -0.78
CA LEU A 452 -17.55 8.08 -1.92
C LEU A 452 -19.05 7.91 -1.69
N ALA A 453 -19.85 8.10 -2.74
CA ALA A 453 -21.30 7.88 -2.74
C ALA A 453 -21.84 7.85 -4.19
N GLU A 454 -23.06 7.36 -4.39
CA GLU A 454 -23.86 7.59 -5.59
C GLU A 454 -25.23 8.15 -5.17
N PRO A 455 -25.66 9.34 -5.63
CA PRO A 455 -24.89 10.32 -6.40
C PRO A 455 -23.67 10.87 -5.65
N GLU A 456 -22.68 11.37 -6.39
CA GLU A 456 -21.43 11.93 -5.84
C GLU A 456 -21.72 13.01 -4.76
N PRO A 457 -21.05 12.96 -3.60
CA PRO A 457 -21.37 13.84 -2.49
C PRO A 457 -20.73 15.23 -2.65
N SER A 458 -21.47 16.25 -2.24
CA SER A 458 -20.90 17.58 -1.99
C SER A 458 -20.20 17.60 -0.63
N ILE A 459 -18.97 18.11 -0.58
CA ILE A 459 -18.18 18.22 0.65
C ILE A 459 -18.11 19.68 1.10
N TYR A 460 -18.30 19.90 2.40
CA TYR A 460 -18.10 21.19 3.05
C TYR A 460 -17.56 21.01 4.47
N TRP A 461 -17.04 22.09 5.04
CA TRP A 461 -16.49 22.10 6.39
C TRP A 461 -17.28 23.01 7.31
N VAL A 462 -17.36 22.63 8.57
CA VAL A 462 -17.85 23.47 9.67
C VAL A 462 -16.67 23.74 10.60
N ILE A 463 -16.28 25.02 10.70
CA ILE A 463 -15.18 25.48 11.57
C ILE A 463 -15.68 25.70 13.01
N PRO A 464 -14.80 25.88 14.02
CA PRO A 464 -15.19 26.00 15.42
C PRO A 464 -16.21 27.10 15.72
N GLN A 465 -16.24 28.17 14.92
CA GLN A 465 -17.21 29.27 15.03
C GLN A 465 -18.61 28.91 14.50
N GLY A 466 -18.82 27.69 14.01
CA GLY A 466 -20.08 27.21 13.43
C GLY A 466 -20.33 27.67 11.99
N VAL A 467 -19.35 28.31 11.35
CA VAL A 467 -19.45 28.78 9.96
C VAL A 467 -19.27 27.62 9.00
N ARG A 468 -20.16 27.53 8.00
CA ARG A 468 -20.07 26.58 6.90
C ARG A 468 -19.19 27.14 5.78
N LEU A 469 -18.13 26.41 5.44
CA LEU A 469 -17.22 26.71 4.34
C LEU A 469 -17.44 25.72 3.19
N THR A 470 -17.72 26.24 2.00
CA THR A 470 -17.84 25.47 0.76
C THR A 470 -16.66 25.79 -0.18
N PRO A 471 -16.39 24.95 -1.21
CA PRO A 471 -15.26 25.18 -2.11
C PRO A 471 -15.24 26.55 -2.81
N SER A 472 -16.41 27.18 -2.98
CA SER A 472 -16.56 28.47 -3.64
C SER A 472 -16.41 29.66 -2.69
N SER A 473 -16.21 29.43 -1.39
CA SER A 473 -16.11 30.47 -0.36
C SER A 473 -14.72 30.48 0.26
N SER A 474 -13.99 31.59 0.13
CA SER A 474 -12.82 31.89 0.95
C SER A 474 -13.28 32.70 2.17
N TYR A 475 -12.92 32.27 3.38
CA TYR A 475 -13.26 32.99 4.61
C TYR A 475 -11.98 33.28 5.39
N GLY A 476 -11.49 34.51 5.30
CA GLY A 476 -10.23 34.91 5.94
C GLY A 476 -9.07 34.03 5.49
N ARG A 477 -8.56 33.21 6.42
CA ARG A 477 -7.43 32.29 6.22
C ARG A 477 -7.81 30.84 5.92
N TYR A 478 -9.10 30.58 5.74
CA TYR A 478 -9.63 29.27 5.40
C TYR A 478 -9.96 29.19 3.92
N GLN A 479 -9.54 28.10 3.28
CA GLN A 479 -9.87 27.77 1.91
C GLN A 479 -10.29 26.31 1.83
N VAL A 480 -11.47 26.04 1.26
CA VAL A 480 -11.89 24.66 0.95
C VAL A 480 -11.62 24.42 -0.53
N LEU A 481 -10.91 23.36 -0.85
CA LEU A 481 -10.66 22.94 -2.22
C LEU A 481 -11.84 22.11 -2.75
N THR A 482 -11.99 22.05 -4.07
CA THR A 482 -13.11 21.33 -4.72
C THR A 482 -13.15 19.85 -4.38
N GLU A 483 -12.00 19.24 -4.11
CA GLU A 483 -11.84 17.86 -3.66
C GLU A 483 -12.11 17.64 -2.17
N GLY A 484 -12.48 18.69 -1.43
CA GLY A 484 -12.88 18.60 -0.01
C GLY A 484 -11.77 18.84 1.01
N THR A 485 -10.55 19.21 0.59
CA THR A 485 -9.48 19.59 1.52
C THR A 485 -9.73 20.97 2.12
N LEU A 486 -9.63 21.10 3.44
CA LEU A 486 -9.61 22.39 4.13
C LEU A 486 -8.16 22.82 4.35
N GLU A 487 -7.77 23.93 3.75
CA GLU A 487 -6.50 24.61 4.00
C GLU A 487 -6.71 25.75 5.00
N ILE A 488 -5.85 25.77 6.02
CA ILE A 488 -5.80 26.82 7.05
C ILE A 488 -4.42 27.45 6.97
N PHE A 489 -4.36 28.72 6.56
CA PHE A 489 -3.10 29.44 6.38
C PHE A 489 -2.72 30.21 7.63
N GLY A 490 -1.47 30.10 8.09
CA GLY A 490 -0.94 30.83 9.24
C GLY A 490 -1.77 30.61 10.50
N VAL A 491 -1.78 29.37 11.02
CA VAL A 491 -2.58 28.97 12.18
C VAL A 491 -2.19 29.76 13.43
N THR A 492 -3.16 30.35 14.13
CA THR A 492 -3.01 31.04 15.42
C THR A 492 -3.90 30.39 16.48
N ALA A 493 -3.79 30.81 17.74
CA ALA A 493 -4.60 30.25 18.83
C ALA A 493 -6.13 30.38 18.60
N GLU A 494 -6.59 31.32 17.77
CA GLU A 494 -8.02 31.48 17.40
C GLU A 494 -8.55 30.35 16.52
N GLU A 495 -7.68 29.67 15.79
CA GLU A 495 -8.05 28.54 14.93
C GLU A 495 -8.16 27.23 15.73
N ALA A 496 -7.75 27.19 17.00
CA ALA A 496 -7.90 26.01 17.82
C ALA A 496 -9.38 25.66 18.03
N GLY A 497 -9.72 24.37 17.93
CA GLY A 497 -11.09 23.91 18.18
C GLY A 497 -11.52 22.72 17.34
N PHE A 498 -12.84 22.53 17.27
CA PHE A 498 -13.47 21.39 16.63
C PHE A 498 -13.83 21.69 15.18
N TYR A 499 -13.26 20.94 14.26
CA TYR A 499 -13.54 21.02 12.82
C TYR A 499 -14.33 19.80 12.39
N THR A 500 -15.36 19.99 11.57
CA THR A 500 -16.19 18.88 11.06
C THR A 500 -16.26 18.92 9.54
N CYS A 501 -15.80 17.86 8.90
CA CYS A 501 -16.09 17.60 7.49
C CYS A 501 -17.48 16.96 7.37
N VAL A 502 -18.29 17.45 6.44
CA VAL A 502 -19.59 16.87 6.09
C VAL A 502 -19.60 16.54 4.61
N ALA A 503 -19.90 15.29 4.28
CA ALA A 503 -20.15 14.81 2.92
C ALA A 503 -21.64 14.52 2.77
N GLN A 504 -22.31 15.21 1.83
CA GLN A 504 -23.77 15.14 1.68
C GLN A 504 -24.18 14.90 0.22
N ASN A 505 -25.12 13.97 0.02
CA ASN A 505 -25.84 13.77 -1.24
C ASN A 505 -27.36 13.75 -1.00
N LEU A 506 -28.13 13.37 -2.03
CA LEU A 506 -29.60 13.30 -1.96
C LEU A 506 -30.14 12.19 -1.05
N VAL A 507 -29.32 11.19 -0.73
CA VAL A 507 -29.69 10.06 0.15
C VAL A 507 -29.48 10.42 1.62
N GLY A 508 -28.43 11.19 1.92
CA GLY A 508 -28.13 11.64 3.29
C GLY A 508 -26.73 12.24 3.41
N ALA A 509 -26.16 12.19 4.61
CA ALA A 509 -24.85 12.75 4.90
C ALA A 509 -24.05 11.88 5.86
N ASP A 510 -22.73 11.96 5.73
CA ASP A 510 -21.76 11.43 6.68
C ASP A 510 -20.87 12.57 7.20
N THR A 511 -20.39 12.44 8.42
CA THR A 511 -19.64 13.49 9.12
C THR A 511 -18.45 12.90 9.86
N ARG A 512 -17.29 13.56 9.74
CA ARG A 512 -16.13 13.28 10.58
C ARG A 512 -15.54 14.56 11.11
N SER A 513 -15.04 14.49 12.34
CA SER A 513 -14.53 15.65 13.03
C SER A 513 -13.16 15.40 13.62
N LEU A 514 -12.39 16.47 13.78
CA LEU A 514 -11.11 16.49 14.48
C LEU A 514 -11.03 17.69 15.41
N THR A 515 -10.14 17.60 16.39
CA THR A 515 -9.75 18.73 17.23
C THR A 515 -8.38 19.24 16.78
N LEU A 516 -8.30 20.50 16.38
CA LEU A 516 -7.06 21.20 16.09
C LEU A 516 -6.56 21.90 17.35
N GLN A 517 -5.33 21.63 17.76
CA GLN A 517 -4.65 22.31 18.85
C GLN A 517 -3.44 23.09 18.33
N VAL A 518 -3.18 24.27 18.90
CA VAL A 518 -2.06 25.12 18.53
C VAL A 518 -1.02 25.12 19.64
N GLU A 519 0.20 24.71 19.32
CA GLU A 519 1.32 24.62 20.25
C GLU A 519 1.60 26.03 20.83
N GLY A 520 1.50 26.17 22.15
CA GLY A 520 1.65 27.45 22.85
C GLY A 520 0.39 28.33 22.95
N GLY A 521 -0.78 27.86 22.49
CA GLY A 521 -2.07 28.52 22.72
C GLY A 521 -2.66 28.13 24.09
N ASP A 522 -3.07 29.12 24.89
CA ASP A 522 -3.70 28.89 26.19
C ASP A 522 -4.96 28.02 26.04
N LEU A 523 -4.98 26.91 26.79
CA LEU A 523 -6.12 26.01 26.90
C LEU A 523 -7.34 26.77 27.44
N VAL A 524 -8.34 27.03 26.60
CA VAL A 524 -9.71 27.25 27.11
C VAL A 524 -10.21 25.91 27.65
N ARG A 525 -9.83 25.61 28.89
CA ARG A 525 -10.41 24.54 29.70
C ARG A 525 -11.89 24.86 29.88
N ALA A 526 -12.76 24.15 29.15
CA ALA A 526 -14.13 23.95 29.62
C ALA A 526 -14.04 23.28 31.00
N ARG A 527 -14.36 24.04 32.05
CA ARG A 527 -14.41 23.55 33.44
C ARG A 527 -15.48 22.47 33.55
N THR A 528 -15.08 21.21 33.53
CA THR A 528 -15.74 20.19 34.35
C THR A 528 -15.01 20.15 35.68
N GLN A 529 -15.65 20.66 36.73
CA GLN A 529 -15.20 20.48 38.10
C GLN A 529 -15.22 18.98 38.43
N LYS A 530 -14.05 18.34 38.44
CA LYS A 530 -13.79 17.12 39.20
C LYS A 530 -13.35 17.54 40.59
N THR A 531 -14.26 17.49 41.55
CA THR A 531 -13.92 17.27 42.95
C THR A 531 -13.70 15.78 43.12
N GLU A 532 -12.46 15.36 43.35
CA GLU A 532 -12.14 14.04 43.89
C GLU A 532 -12.49 14.05 45.38
N ASP A 533 -13.66 13.50 45.71
CA ASP A 533 -13.89 12.91 47.03
C ASP A 533 -14.10 11.41 46.81
N SER A 534 -13.23 10.65 47.46
CA SER A 534 -13.22 9.19 47.51
C SER A 534 -14.47 8.67 48.21
N PHE A 535 -15.32 7.92 47.50
CA PHE A 535 -16.33 7.07 48.13
C PHE A 535 -16.38 5.71 47.44
N GLU A 536 -16.16 4.67 48.25
CA GLU A 536 -16.34 3.26 47.91
C GLU A 536 -17.79 2.98 47.50
N VAL A 537 -17.98 2.27 46.38
CA VAL A 537 -19.30 1.79 45.97
C VAL A 537 -19.54 0.43 46.63
N GLN A 538 -20.36 0.42 47.68
CA GLN A 538 -21.06 -0.78 48.15
C GLN A 538 -22.35 -0.98 47.34
N ASP A 539 -22.57 -2.23 46.94
CA ASP A 539 -23.76 -2.75 46.27
C ASP A 539 -25.05 -2.38 47.03
N VAL A 540 -25.97 -1.67 46.38
CA VAL A 540 -27.34 -1.48 46.87
C VAL A 540 -28.33 -1.86 45.78
N LYS A 541 -29.01 -2.99 46.01
CA LYS A 541 -30.20 -3.46 45.28
C LYS A 541 -31.25 -2.37 45.19
N GLU A 542 -31.60 -1.97 43.97
CA GLU A 542 -32.76 -1.11 43.75
C GLU A 542 -34.07 -1.86 44.00
N ARG A 543 -34.87 -1.25 44.87
CA ARG A 543 -36.21 -1.62 45.27
C ARG A 543 -37.16 -0.81 44.39
N THR A 544 -37.95 -1.48 43.55
CA THR A 544 -39.01 -0.86 42.75
C THR A 544 -40.04 -0.18 43.66
N LYS A 545 -40.35 1.09 43.34
CA LYS A 545 -41.54 1.78 43.84
C LYS A 545 -42.33 2.31 42.64
N GLU A 546 -43.55 1.81 42.53
CA GLU A 546 -44.59 2.25 41.62
C GLU A 546 -44.99 3.70 41.93
N VAL A 547 -45.15 4.51 40.88
CA VAL A 547 -45.96 5.74 40.90
C VAL A 547 -46.79 5.78 39.62
N SER A 548 -48.09 5.99 39.81
CA SER A 548 -49.20 5.91 38.86
C SER A 548 -49.23 7.02 37.79
N MET A 549 -49.72 6.68 36.60
CA MET A 549 -50.06 7.60 35.51
C MET A 549 -51.45 8.25 35.71
N PRO A 550 -51.69 9.48 35.22
CA PRO A 550 -53.02 10.05 35.12
C PRO A 550 -53.74 9.59 33.84
N ASP A 551 -55.02 9.22 34.00
CA ASP A 551 -55.98 8.94 32.94
C ASP A 551 -56.41 10.21 32.20
N SER A 552 -56.25 10.24 30.86
CA SER A 552 -57.21 10.79 29.88
C SER A 552 -56.61 10.84 28.46
N LEU A 553 -57.23 10.12 27.53
CA LEU A 553 -57.04 10.21 26.08
C LEU A 553 -58.18 11.07 25.48
N PRO A 554 -57.93 11.90 24.45
CA PRO A 554 -59.00 12.60 23.75
C PRO A 554 -59.69 11.69 22.72
N ASP A 555 -61.01 11.86 22.60
CA ASP A 555 -61.89 11.17 21.65
C ASP A 555 -61.47 11.38 20.19
N LEU A 556 -61.28 10.27 19.47
CA LEU A 556 -61.15 10.22 18.01
C LEU A 556 -62.53 10.08 17.38
N THR A 557 -62.91 11.04 16.53
CA THR A 557 -64.23 11.05 15.87
C THR A 557 -64.37 9.94 14.80
N PRO A 558 -65.60 9.49 14.47
CA PRO A 558 -65.86 8.40 13.51
C PRO A 558 -65.28 8.62 12.09
N ALA A 559 -64.93 9.86 11.73
CA ALA A 559 -64.31 10.21 10.46
C ALA A 559 -62.87 9.68 10.33
N VAL A 560 -62.14 9.54 11.45
CA VAL A 560 -60.74 9.08 11.44
C VAL A 560 -60.65 7.57 11.23
N LEU A 561 -61.61 6.79 11.74
CA LEU A 561 -61.68 5.34 11.47
C LEU A 561 -62.01 5.03 10.01
N LEU A 562 -62.85 5.85 9.36
CA LEU A 562 -63.20 5.70 7.94
C LEU A 562 -62.03 6.08 7.01
N ALA A 563 -61.22 7.07 7.37
CA ALA A 563 -60.04 7.46 6.61
C ALA A 563 -58.94 6.39 6.65
N VAL A 564 -58.72 5.76 7.82
CA VAL A 564 -57.71 4.70 7.99
C VAL A 564 -58.11 3.42 7.25
N SER A 565 -59.41 3.09 7.20
CA SER A 565 -59.90 1.93 6.45
C SER A 565 -59.92 2.15 4.92
N ALA A 566 -60.16 3.38 4.44
CA ALA A 566 -60.04 3.72 3.01
C ALA A 566 -58.59 3.73 2.51
N LEU A 567 -57.62 4.16 3.35
CA LEU A 567 -56.19 4.11 3.02
C LEU A 567 -55.66 2.67 2.95
N LEU A 568 -56.11 1.78 3.84
CA LEU A 568 -55.76 0.36 3.79
C LEU A 568 -56.31 -0.35 2.52
N LEU A 569 -57.50 0.03 2.06
CA LEU A 569 -58.08 -0.49 0.81
C LEU A 569 -57.34 0.01 -0.45
N LEU A 570 -56.83 1.25 -0.43
CA LEU A 570 -56.01 1.81 -1.53
C LEU A 570 -54.61 1.19 -1.60
N PHE A 571 -54.03 0.83 -0.45
CA PHE A 571 -52.76 0.09 -0.41
C PHE A 571 -52.92 -1.36 -0.88
N ALA A 572 -54.04 -2.02 -0.57
CA ALA A 572 -54.36 -3.35 -1.08
C ALA A 572 -54.62 -3.36 -2.60
N ALA A 573 -55.27 -2.32 -3.15
CA ALA A 573 -55.51 -2.20 -4.59
C ALA A 573 -54.22 -1.94 -5.41
N ARG A 574 -53.21 -1.27 -4.83
CA ARG A 574 -51.89 -1.07 -5.47
C ARG A 574 -50.99 -2.31 -5.43
N ALA A 575 -51.20 -3.21 -4.46
CA ALA A 575 -50.43 -4.45 -4.36
C ALA A 575 -50.91 -5.56 -5.33
N CYS A 576 -52.14 -5.49 -5.85
CA CYS A 576 -52.72 -6.50 -6.74
C CYS A 576 -52.58 -6.23 -8.25
N HIS A 577 -52.07 -5.07 -8.68
CA HIS A 577 -51.79 -4.77 -10.09
C HIS A 577 -50.32 -4.43 -10.32
N GLY A 578 -49.48 -5.46 -10.32
CA GLY A 578 -48.07 -5.40 -10.69
C GLY A 578 -47.65 -6.61 -11.53
N GLY A 579 -48.38 -6.88 -12.62
CA GLY A 579 -48.10 -8.01 -13.49
C GLY A 579 -48.98 -8.09 -14.74
N ALA A 580 -48.78 -7.18 -15.70
CA ALA A 580 -49.03 -7.43 -17.12
C ALA A 580 -48.57 -6.22 -17.96
N SER A 581 -47.72 -6.49 -18.95
CA SER A 581 -47.34 -5.56 -20.02
C SER A 581 -48.51 -5.42 -21.00
N PHE A 582 -48.93 -4.20 -21.34
CA PHE A 582 -49.55 -3.91 -22.64
C PHE A 582 -49.28 -2.45 -23.01
N GLY A 583 -48.65 -2.25 -24.18
CA GLY A 583 -48.24 -0.95 -24.68
C GLY A 583 -49.38 -0.22 -25.40
N TRP A 584 -49.37 1.11 -25.24
CA TRP A 584 -49.84 2.05 -26.25
C TRP A 584 -48.80 3.17 -26.34
N LYS A 585 -48.22 3.29 -27.54
CA LYS A 585 -47.51 4.47 -28.02
C LYS A 585 -48.55 5.47 -28.54
N ASP A 586 -48.17 6.73 -28.42
CA ASP A 586 -48.58 7.90 -29.21
C ASP A 586 -49.70 8.82 -28.68
N HIS A 587 -49.31 10.10 -28.68
CA HIS A 587 -50.07 11.35 -28.62
C HIS A 587 -50.74 11.79 -27.31
N MET A 588 -50.09 12.74 -26.61
CA MET A 588 -50.52 14.14 -26.68
C MET A 588 -49.50 15.09 -26.04
N LEU A 589 -49.05 16.06 -26.84
CA LEU A 589 -48.29 17.26 -26.49
C LEU A 589 -49.26 18.44 -26.60
N GLU A 590 -49.02 19.49 -25.78
CA GLU A 590 -49.46 20.90 -25.94
C GLU A 590 -50.94 21.23 -25.60
N LEU A 591 -51.34 22.37 -25.01
CA LEU A 591 -50.71 23.61 -24.51
C LEU A 591 -51.79 24.42 -23.71
N GLU A 592 -51.35 25.25 -22.74
CA GLU A 592 -51.90 26.56 -22.26
C GLU A 592 -53.29 26.64 -21.57
N LYS A 593 -53.44 26.92 -20.24
CA LYS A 593 -53.33 28.18 -19.42
C LYS A 593 -54.36 29.29 -19.77
N PRO A 594 -54.70 30.30 -18.89
CA PRO A 594 -54.71 30.41 -17.41
C PRO A 594 -55.93 31.24 -16.80
N HIS A 595 -55.84 31.57 -15.49
CA HIS A 595 -56.58 32.56 -14.65
C HIS A 595 -57.83 32.05 -13.86
N THR A 596 -58.05 32.29 -12.55
CA THR A 596 -57.53 33.31 -11.61
C THR A 596 -57.90 33.00 -10.13
N THR A 597 -56.98 33.30 -9.17
CA THR A 597 -57.16 33.87 -7.79
C THR A 597 -57.97 33.12 -6.69
N ILE A 598 -57.72 33.08 -5.35
CA ILE A 598 -56.88 33.71 -4.29
C ILE A 598 -56.78 32.69 -3.13
N LEU A 599 -55.59 32.49 -2.52
CA LEU A 599 -55.33 32.56 -1.06
C LEU A 599 -53.90 32.12 -0.73
N THR A 600 -53.23 32.95 0.07
CA THR A 600 -51.83 32.95 0.48
C THR A 600 -51.56 32.10 1.72
N GLN A 601 -50.29 31.65 1.82
CA GLN A 601 -49.49 31.39 3.04
C GLN A 601 -50.09 30.47 4.12
N GLU A 602 -49.82 29.15 4.04
CA GLU A 602 -49.56 28.27 5.21
C GLU A 602 -49.22 26.79 4.91
N ALA A 603 -49.20 26.32 3.65
CA ALA A 603 -49.15 24.87 3.36
C ALA A 603 -47.94 24.36 2.53
N LYS A 604 -46.73 24.90 2.72
CA LYS A 604 -45.48 24.34 2.14
C LYS A 604 -44.28 24.40 3.09
N ALA A 605 -44.44 23.88 4.30
CA ALA A 605 -43.33 23.60 5.21
C ALA A 605 -43.72 22.55 6.25
N PHE A 606 -43.98 21.29 5.87
CA PHE A 606 -44.14 20.22 6.87
C PHE A 606 -43.92 18.79 6.33
N ILE A 607 -42.95 18.54 5.45
CA ILE A 607 -42.41 17.18 5.24
C ILE A 607 -40.91 17.28 4.97
N ALA A 608 -40.11 17.45 6.02
CA ALA A 608 -38.69 17.08 6.05
C ALA A 608 -38.17 17.16 7.48
N SER A 609 -38.28 16.06 8.24
CA SER A 609 -37.36 15.67 9.33
C SER A 609 -37.81 14.33 9.91
N PRO A 610 -36.90 13.36 10.09
CA PRO A 610 -37.01 12.39 11.17
C PRO A 610 -35.89 12.62 12.19
N ILE A 611 -36.30 12.82 13.45
CA ILE A 611 -35.48 12.65 14.66
C ILE A 611 -35.69 11.21 15.16
N PRO A 612 -34.66 10.57 15.77
CA PRO A 612 -34.53 9.11 15.82
C PRO A 612 -35.18 8.50 17.07
N VAL A 613 -35.56 7.23 16.99
CA VAL A 613 -35.97 6.44 18.17
C VAL A 613 -34.99 5.30 18.38
N LYS A 614 -34.35 5.34 19.56
CA LYS A 614 -33.57 4.26 20.18
C LYS A 614 -34.51 3.27 20.91
N TYR A 615 -34.13 1.99 20.83
CA TYR A 615 -34.26 0.88 21.79
C TYR A 615 -35.56 0.65 22.57
N LEU A 616 -36.05 -0.61 22.54
CA LEU A 616 -36.49 -1.34 23.74
C LEU A 616 -36.44 -2.88 23.53
N ASN A 617 -35.50 -3.48 24.28
CA ASN A 617 -35.37 -4.82 24.90
C ASN A 617 -35.99 -6.10 24.29
N GLN A 618 -35.09 -7.04 24.01
CA GLN A 618 -35.27 -8.49 24.17
C GLN A 618 -35.13 -8.89 25.64
N GLN A 619 -35.98 -9.80 26.10
CA GLN A 619 -35.77 -10.61 27.30
C GLN A 619 -35.14 -11.95 26.89
N ASP A 620 -34.00 -12.26 27.50
CA ASP A 620 -33.38 -13.59 27.59
C ASP A 620 -34.34 -14.60 28.25
N PRO A 621 -34.25 -15.89 27.89
CA PRO A 621 -33.54 -16.77 28.83
C PRO A 621 -32.70 -17.84 28.15
N ASP A 622 -31.47 -17.99 28.63
CA ASP A 622 -30.74 -19.26 28.57
C ASP A 622 -30.11 -19.54 29.93
N LYS A 623 -30.56 -20.62 30.59
CA LYS A 623 -29.69 -21.48 31.42
C LYS A 623 -30.40 -22.74 31.92
N VAL A 624 -29.75 -23.88 31.64
CA VAL A 624 -29.50 -25.05 32.52
C VAL A 624 -29.94 -26.41 31.96
N LEU A 625 -28.92 -27.10 31.44
CA LEU A 625 -28.52 -28.51 31.66
C LEU A 625 -29.43 -29.70 31.26
N SER A 626 -28.74 -30.60 30.55
CA SER A 626 -28.66 -32.06 30.73
C SER A 626 -29.67 -32.98 30.05
N ASP A 627 -29.11 -33.75 29.10
CA ASP A 627 -29.07 -35.22 29.03
C ASP A 627 -30.38 -36.00 28.77
N GLY A 628 -30.36 -36.90 27.78
CA GLY A 628 -31.47 -37.83 27.55
C GLY A 628 -31.58 -38.41 26.15
N ARG A 629 -31.02 -39.62 25.97
CA ARG A 629 -31.18 -40.54 24.83
C ARG A 629 -32.64 -40.84 24.47
N GLY A 630 -32.90 -41.16 23.20
CA GLY A 630 -33.82 -42.26 22.86
C GLY A 630 -34.67 -42.18 21.59
N LYS A 631 -34.21 -42.91 20.56
CA LYS A 631 -34.96 -43.87 19.70
C LYS A 631 -36.01 -43.41 18.66
N ASP A 632 -35.68 -43.82 17.42
CA ASP A 632 -36.44 -44.62 16.45
C ASP A 632 -37.88 -44.24 16.02
N GLY A 633 -38.07 -44.15 14.68
CA GLY A 633 -39.37 -44.49 14.07
C GLY A 633 -39.73 -43.94 12.68
N ARG A 634 -39.18 -44.57 11.62
CA ARG A 634 -39.76 -44.93 10.30
C ARG A 634 -40.67 -43.97 9.48
N ASN A 635 -40.32 -43.90 8.17
CA ASN A 635 -41.14 -43.99 6.92
C ASN A 635 -42.43 -43.13 6.82
N THR A 636 -42.70 -42.34 5.79
CA THR A 636 -42.71 -42.62 4.33
C THR A 636 -42.74 -41.31 3.50
N SER A 637 -42.11 -41.31 2.33
CA SER A 637 -42.40 -40.45 1.15
C SER A 637 -43.56 -41.08 0.31
N PRO A 638 -44.23 -40.41 -0.68
CA PRO A 638 -43.60 -39.56 -1.70
C PRO A 638 -44.40 -38.36 -2.30
N GLY A 639 -43.64 -37.45 -2.93
CA GLY A 639 -43.86 -36.85 -4.25
C GLY A 639 -45.25 -36.40 -4.75
N GLN A 640 -45.30 -35.10 -5.11
CA GLN A 640 -45.98 -34.51 -6.27
C GLN A 640 -47.49 -34.76 -6.42
N ASP A 641 -48.29 -33.71 -6.17
CA ASP A 641 -49.22 -33.30 -7.22
C ASP A 641 -49.64 -31.83 -7.13
N ALA A 642 -49.78 -31.26 -8.31
CA ALA A 642 -49.99 -29.86 -8.58
C ALA A 642 -51.45 -29.42 -8.38
N ARG A 643 -51.65 -28.11 -8.21
CA ARG A 643 -52.86 -27.37 -8.61
C ARG A 643 -54.19 -27.87 -8.03
N ARG A 644 -54.50 -27.44 -6.80
CA ARG A 644 -55.85 -27.17 -6.26
C ARG A 644 -55.62 -26.87 -4.78
N LEU A 645 -55.57 -25.62 -4.32
CA LEU A 645 -56.74 -24.78 -4.12
C LEU A 645 -56.27 -23.32 -4.01
N THR A 646 -56.21 -22.62 -5.12
CA THR A 646 -56.54 -21.19 -5.16
C THR A 646 -58.06 -21.09 -5.12
N LYS A 647 -58.63 -20.97 -3.92
CA LYS A 647 -59.98 -20.45 -3.63
C LYS A 647 -60.23 -20.58 -2.13
N GLU A 648 -59.71 -19.62 -1.38
CA GLU A 648 -60.32 -19.00 -0.19
C GLU A 648 -59.32 -17.95 0.33
N ALA A 649 -59.81 -16.74 0.61
CA ALA A 649 -59.08 -15.51 0.93
C ALA A 649 -58.53 -14.69 -0.27
N CYS A 650 -59.44 -14.25 -1.15
CA CYS A 650 -59.57 -12.80 -1.35
C CYS A 650 -60.47 -12.27 -0.23
#